data_AF-A0A959CSG9-F1
#
_entry.id   AF-A0A959CSG9-F1
#
_cell.length_a   1.000
_cell.length_b   1.000
_cell.length_c   1.000
_cell.angle_alpha   90.00
_cell.angle_beta   90.00
_cell.angle_gamma   90.00
#
_symmetry.space_group_name_H-M   'P 1'
#
loop_
_entity.id
_entity.type
_entity.pdbx_description
1 polymer ?
#
loop_
_entity_poly.entity_id
_entity_poly.type
_entity_poly.pdbx_seq_one_letter_code
_entity_poly.pdbx_strand_id
1 'polypeptide(L)'
;MKYVTVFLLLMLLIACQPEKRKPIYQSDAFTLYPDRVVQGDNEAIAISPRHLTSNYKSPASETYSRLVTFKFSINEKDNELPPGKDHWLIIGEEHQSPVLRFGKLPEAVPEAPDTYLPVNYEYTFRVDMSPVLEQFEEKGYYEAFDGSRVAKADFKGFYIAGGSEPLTWDFVNLEEQGLQLQGSEGDSIYEITLKLNPYNPEDYRDKEWKLTESLSGRPQYRSDQPIVDALFNLSLEEAILAIEPDSTLRTGAKWGGVWTRDISYSIFLAFAYHEPEVAKISLMKKVKRDRIIQDTGSGGAWPVSSDRTTWALAAWEIYKTTGDMEWLRKAFTIIRNSLEDDYKVLKSPHTGMYRGESSFLDWREQTYPKWMSNMDIYVSENLGTNVVHYQAHRILAKMAKILGESHEVYEKRAEEIKTGINDYLWMSDKGYYGQYLYGRQYLNLSPRFEALGEALAILFEVADEEQAQFIISKSPVVDFGVTCIYPQIPGIPPYHNNGIWPFVQSYWNLAAAKAGNEKVLNHGLAAIYRAGGLFLTNYENFVAGTGDFLGTEINSHRMLWSMAGNLAMVHRVFMGMSFEVDGLRFHPVIPSTYPGTKSLSNFHYRDAVLDITVEGFGNRIESITLDGEPLEEAFLPAGASGKHSIYIVMKNQPFEGSDINLVDNHFSLPNPQVQKDGPSLSWEAVPGAVEYLIYKDGELLEKTTTSPLVVPTEKVAEYKISALDNMGYESFTSEPLRIAPEKAIRIIEVEQFTGASGLPYTNYSGRGFVEISNEKNRSIEMLIDMEEAGDYLIDFRYSNGSGPWNTDNKCAIRDLYANGGRVGPLVFPQRGTDEWSDWGYSNSYVVKLNKGSNTLRLSFEPWDVNMNVEVNRAMVDFVRLIQL
;
A
#
# COMPACT_ATOMS: atom_id res chain seq x y z
N MET A 1 -44.49 39.35 47.47
CA MET A 1 -44.73 38.39 46.37
C MET A 1 -43.96 38.65 45.07
N LYS A 2 -43.54 39.88 44.72
CA LYS A 2 -42.78 40.13 43.47
C LYS A 2 -41.29 39.75 43.49
N TYR A 3 -40.66 39.61 44.66
CA TYR A 3 -39.23 39.26 44.76
C TYR A 3 -38.96 37.74 44.77
N VAL A 4 -39.94 36.91 45.13
CA VAL A 4 -39.79 35.44 45.14
C VAL A 4 -39.94 34.86 43.72
N THR A 5 -40.75 35.49 42.88
CA THR A 5 -40.94 35.05 41.48
C THR A 5 -39.73 35.35 40.59
N VAL A 6 -38.99 36.44 40.86
CA VAL A 6 -37.79 36.80 40.10
C VAL A 6 -36.60 35.91 40.49
N PHE A 7 -36.50 35.49 41.75
CA PHE A 7 -35.45 34.57 42.20
C PHE A 7 -35.65 33.12 41.70
N LEU A 8 -36.91 32.67 41.59
CA LEU A 8 -37.24 31.38 40.96
C LEU A 8 -37.05 31.38 39.44
N LEU A 9 -37.30 32.50 38.75
CA LEU A 9 -36.99 32.61 37.32
C LEU A 9 -35.48 32.64 37.02
N LEU A 10 -34.66 33.20 37.91
CA LEU A 10 -33.20 33.15 37.75
C LEU A 10 -32.63 31.73 37.99
N MET A 11 -33.20 30.93 38.90
CA MET A 11 -32.78 29.54 39.08
C MET A 11 -33.19 28.63 37.90
N LEU A 12 -34.33 28.90 37.26
CA LEU A 12 -34.76 28.19 36.04
C LEU A 12 -33.92 28.53 34.79
N LEU A 13 -33.27 29.70 34.77
CA LEU A 13 -32.35 30.08 33.69
C LEU A 13 -30.92 29.55 33.88
N ILE A 14 -30.54 29.18 35.11
CA ILE A 14 -29.24 28.52 35.40
C ILE A 14 -29.34 26.99 35.20
N ALA A 15 -30.55 26.42 35.23
CA ALA A 15 -30.79 24.99 34.99
C ALA A 15 -30.92 24.59 33.50
N CYS A 16 -30.80 25.56 32.57
CA CYS A 16 -30.85 25.34 31.11
C CYS A 16 -29.53 25.72 30.42
N GLN A 17 -28.38 25.52 31.08
CA GLN A 17 -27.15 25.28 30.33
C GLN A 17 -27.14 23.78 29.99
N PRO A 18 -27.05 23.38 28.70
CA PRO A 18 -26.79 21.99 28.39
C PRO A 18 -25.53 21.60 29.15
N GLU A 19 -25.65 20.58 30.01
CA GLU A 19 -24.51 20.05 30.75
C GLU A 19 -23.40 19.80 29.73
N LYS A 20 -22.25 20.47 29.88
CA LYS A 20 -21.14 20.32 28.93
C LYS A 20 -20.74 18.86 28.96
N ARG A 21 -21.19 18.09 27.97
CA ARG A 21 -20.86 16.66 27.82
C ARG A 21 -19.34 16.55 27.81
N LYS A 22 -18.81 15.63 28.62
CA LYS A 22 -17.36 15.38 28.66
C LYS A 22 -16.89 14.89 27.29
N PRO A 23 -15.74 15.35 26.80
CA PRO A 23 -15.11 14.78 25.61
C PRO A 23 -14.87 13.27 25.78
N ILE A 24 -15.05 12.53 24.67
CA ILE A 24 -14.64 11.14 24.53
C ILE A 24 -13.14 11.08 24.21
N TYR A 25 -12.66 12.05 23.44
CA TYR A 25 -11.26 12.20 23.08
C TYR A 25 -10.93 13.68 22.92
N GLN A 26 -9.71 14.08 23.30
CA GLN A 26 -9.22 15.44 23.18
C GLN A 26 -7.72 15.42 22.90
N SER A 27 -7.30 16.11 21.85
CA SER A 27 -5.91 16.48 21.56
C SER A 27 -5.83 17.96 21.19
N ASP A 28 -4.62 18.44 20.86
CA ASP A 28 -4.42 19.80 20.35
C ASP A 28 -5.04 19.99 18.96
N ALA A 29 -5.15 18.91 18.16
CA ALA A 29 -5.70 18.95 16.81
C ALA A 29 -7.24 18.97 16.77
N PHE A 30 -7.92 18.17 17.60
CA PHE A 30 -9.39 18.10 17.62
C PHE A 30 -9.96 17.56 18.93
N THR A 31 -11.27 17.74 19.13
CA THR A 31 -12.02 17.17 20.26
C THR A 31 -13.24 16.40 19.74
N LEU A 32 -13.40 15.17 20.20
CA LEU A 32 -14.58 14.34 19.96
C LEU A 32 -15.47 14.33 21.21
N TYR A 33 -16.74 14.69 21.04
CA TYR A 33 -17.80 14.58 22.04
C TYR A 33 -18.77 13.45 21.64
N PRO A 34 -19.68 13.02 22.53
CA PRO A 34 -20.68 12.00 22.20
C PRO A 34 -21.55 12.32 20.98
N ASP A 35 -21.78 13.59 20.68
CA ASP A 35 -22.69 14.07 19.64
C ASP A 35 -22.04 14.98 18.61
N ARG A 36 -20.75 15.30 18.72
CA ARG A 36 -20.08 16.21 17.77
C ARG A 36 -18.57 16.03 17.73
N VAL A 37 -17.97 16.53 16.66
CA VAL A 37 -16.53 16.68 16.45
C VAL A 37 -16.22 18.17 16.31
N VAL A 38 -15.16 18.65 16.95
CA VAL A 38 -14.68 20.04 16.84
C VAL A 38 -13.20 20.05 16.45
N GLN A 39 -12.85 20.74 15.38
CA GLN A 39 -11.48 20.98 14.90
C GLN A 39 -11.32 22.44 14.49
N GLY A 40 -10.68 23.25 15.34
CA GLY A 40 -10.62 24.70 15.14
C GLY A 40 -12.04 25.29 15.02
N ASP A 41 -12.30 26.02 13.94
CA ASP A 41 -13.62 26.59 13.63
C ASP A 41 -14.57 25.60 12.94
N ASN A 42 -14.09 24.40 12.60
CA ASN A 42 -14.90 23.34 12.01
C ASN A 42 -15.59 22.50 13.09
N GLU A 43 -16.88 22.25 12.93
CA GLU A 43 -17.74 21.45 13.78
C GLU A 43 -18.63 20.56 12.92
N ALA A 44 -18.74 19.28 13.33
CA ALA A 44 -19.76 18.37 12.83
C ALA A 44 -20.64 17.87 13.97
N ILE A 45 -21.95 17.83 13.78
CA ILE A 45 -22.94 17.52 14.82
C ILE A 45 -23.87 16.39 14.34
N ALA A 46 -24.05 15.38 15.18
CA ALA A 46 -25.10 14.36 15.03
C ALA A 46 -26.42 14.89 15.59
N ILE A 47 -27.26 15.42 14.70
CA ILE A 47 -28.61 15.91 15.03
C ILE A 47 -29.52 14.75 15.42
N SER A 48 -29.37 13.61 14.75
CA SER A 48 -30.02 12.34 15.07
C SER A 48 -29.18 11.19 14.50
N PRO A 49 -29.49 9.92 14.82
CA PRO A 49 -28.87 8.77 14.16
C PRO A 49 -29.00 8.74 12.62
N ARG A 50 -29.82 9.62 12.03
CA ARG A 50 -30.11 9.66 10.58
C ARG A 50 -29.79 11.01 9.96
N HIS A 51 -29.10 11.90 10.69
CA HIS A 51 -28.82 13.25 10.23
C HIS A 51 -27.54 13.81 10.88
N LEU A 52 -26.56 14.13 10.04
CA LEU A 52 -25.32 14.81 10.39
C LEU A 52 -25.24 16.15 9.65
N THR A 53 -24.67 17.15 10.29
CA THR A 53 -24.31 18.43 9.68
C THR A 53 -22.85 18.72 9.94
N SER A 54 -22.15 19.32 8.97
CA SER A 54 -20.75 19.72 9.11
C SER A 54 -20.50 21.04 8.39
N ASN A 55 -19.82 21.97 9.05
CA ASN A 55 -19.34 23.20 8.42
C ASN A 55 -17.88 23.06 7.92
N TYR A 56 -17.35 21.83 7.87
CA TYR A 56 -15.94 21.59 7.56
C TYR A 56 -15.53 22.19 6.22
N LYS A 57 -14.54 23.08 6.28
CA LYS A 57 -13.90 23.68 5.11
C LYS A 57 -12.45 23.23 5.05
N SER A 58 -12.07 22.65 3.92
CA SER A 58 -10.69 22.32 3.66
C SER A 58 -9.84 23.61 3.61
N PRO A 59 -8.70 23.67 4.30
CA PRO A 59 -7.76 24.78 4.18
C PRO A 59 -6.89 24.71 2.91
N ALA A 60 -6.97 23.65 2.11
CA ALA A 60 -6.01 23.36 1.03
C ALA A 60 -5.85 24.50 0.02
N SER A 61 -6.96 25.17 -0.35
CA SER A 61 -6.92 26.30 -1.29
C SER A 61 -6.36 27.59 -0.70
N GLU A 62 -6.42 27.76 0.62
CA GLU A 62 -5.92 28.96 1.32
C GLU A 62 -4.39 28.93 1.46
N THR A 63 -3.80 27.73 1.48
CA THR A 63 -2.35 27.51 1.63
C THR A 63 -1.68 27.02 0.35
N TYR A 64 -2.30 27.24 -0.81
CA TYR A 64 -1.74 26.80 -2.09
C TYR A 64 -0.48 27.61 -2.43
N SER A 65 0.68 26.95 -2.40
CA SER A 65 1.99 27.58 -2.59
C SER A 65 2.12 28.30 -3.93
N ARG A 66 2.73 29.49 -3.95
CA ARG A 66 3.21 30.14 -5.20
C ARG A 66 4.46 29.49 -5.76
N LEU A 67 5.22 28.79 -4.92
CA LEU A 67 6.35 27.97 -5.35
C LEU A 67 5.81 26.64 -5.88
N VAL A 68 5.86 26.46 -7.19
CA VAL A 68 5.46 25.24 -7.89
C VAL A 68 6.70 24.40 -8.22
N THR A 69 6.59 23.11 -7.96
CA THR A 69 7.61 22.09 -8.27
C THR A 69 7.15 21.19 -9.40
N PHE A 70 8.01 20.94 -10.38
CA PHE A 70 7.65 20.13 -11.54
C PHE A 70 8.87 19.57 -12.29
N LYS A 71 8.62 18.61 -13.18
CA LYS A 71 9.55 18.12 -14.20
C LYS A 71 8.84 17.97 -15.53
N PHE A 72 9.60 18.00 -16.60
CA PHE A 72 9.15 17.55 -17.91
C PHE A 72 9.42 16.05 -18.06
N SER A 73 8.72 15.45 -19.01
CA SER A 73 8.74 14.00 -19.24
C SER A 73 8.65 13.69 -20.72
N ILE A 74 9.36 12.65 -21.14
CA ILE A 74 9.20 12.01 -22.45
C ILE A 74 8.51 10.66 -22.21
N ASN A 75 7.39 10.41 -22.90
CA ASN A 75 6.62 9.17 -22.78
C ASN A 75 6.22 8.82 -21.33
N GLU A 76 5.76 9.79 -20.55
CA GLU A 76 5.19 9.48 -19.23
C GLU A 76 6.22 8.80 -18.28
N LYS A 77 7.50 9.21 -18.38
CA LYS A 77 8.62 8.71 -17.56
C LYS A 77 9.38 9.87 -16.89
N ASP A 78 9.89 9.64 -15.67
CA ASP A 78 10.80 10.56 -14.97
C ASP A 78 12.22 10.49 -15.57
N ASN A 79 12.39 11.06 -16.78
CA ASN A 79 13.61 10.93 -17.59
C ASN A 79 14.26 12.26 -18.01
N GLU A 80 13.83 13.38 -17.42
CA GLU A 80 14.46 14.68 -17.67
C GLU A 80 15.67 14.93 -16.75
N LEU A 81 15.45 14.86 -15.43
CA LEU A 81 16.40 15.31 -14.41
C LEU A 81 16.68 14.22 -13.36
N PRO A 82 17.90 14.20 -12.77
CA PRO A 82 18.24 13.28 -11.69
C PRO A 82 17.24 13.29 -10.51
N PRO A 83 17.10 12.19 -9.76
CA PRO A 83 16.29 12.17 -8.54
C PRO A 83 16.72 13.26 -7.56
N GLY A 84 15.73 13.99 -7.03
CA GLY A 84 15.96 15.12 -6.11
C GLY A 84 16.35 16.44 -6.79
N LYS A 85 16.35 16.50 -8.13
CA LYS A 85 16.47 17.74 -8.91
C LYS A 85 15.16 17.96 -9.68
N ASP A 86 14.39 18.95 -9.26
CA ASP A 86 13.12 19.35 -9.89
C ASP A 86 13.22 20.80 -10.37
N HIS A 87 12.42 21.20 -11.35
CA HIS A 87 12.23 22.62 -11.65
C HIS A 87 11.42 23.29 -10.55
N TRP A 88 11.79 24.53 -10.23
CA TRP A 88 11.13 25.36 -9.23
C TRP A 88 10.76 26.69 -9.86
N LEU A 89 9.51 27.12 -9.67
CA LEU A 89 9.02 28.38 -10.18
C LEU A 89 8.20 29.08 -9.11
N ILE A 90 8.58 30.30 -8.75
CA ILE A 90 7.74 31.18 -7.93
C ILE A 90 6.82 31.92 -8.90
N ILE A 91 5.52 31.61 -8.85
CA ILE A 91 4.50 32.27 -9.65
C ILE A 91 4.12 33.60 -9.00
N GLY A 92 4.48 34.70 -9.65
CA GLY A 92 4.11 36.06 -9.27
C GLY A 92 2.71 36.42 -9.77
N GLU A 93 2.64 37.48 -10.56
CA GLU A 93 1.40 37.96 -11.21
C GLU A 93 1.39 37.66 -12.72
N GLU A 94 2.47 37.06 -13.24
CA GLU A 94 2.56 36.57 -14.60
C GLU A 94 1.74 35.30 -14.82
N HIS A 95 1.28 35.11 -16.06
CA HIS A 95 0.46 33.95 -16.45
C HIS A 95 1.21 32.94 -17.32
N GLN A 96 2.53 33.05 -17.42
CA GLN A 96 3.35 32.12 -18.20
C GLN A 96 4.77 32.02 -17.65
N SER A 97 5.36 30.83 -17.73
CA SER A 97 6.76 30.60 -17.36
C SER A 97 7.72 31.24 -18.37
N PRO A 98 8.99 31.49 -17.99
CA PRO A 98 10.05 31.59 -18.98
C PRO A 98 10.11 30.29 -19.81
N VAL A 99 10.69 30.36 -21.01
CA VAL A 99 10.98 29.15 -21.78
C VAL A 99 12.11 28.40 -21.08
N LEU A 100 11.76 27.30 -20.42
CA LEU A 100 12.72 26.39 -19.80
C LEU A 100 13.34 25.52 -20.89
N ARG A 101 14.54 24.97 -20.66
CA ARG A 101 15.19 24.07 -21.62
C ARG A 101 15.21 22.68 -21.03
N PHE A 102 14.72 21.69 -21.77
CA PHE A 102 14.64 20.31 -21.30
C PHE A 102 16.01 19.78 -20.89
N GLY A 103 16.08 19.15 -19.71
CA GLY A 103 17.31 18.55 -19.16
C GLY A 103 18.33 19.56 -18.64
N LYS A 104 18.01 20.86 -18.66
CA LYS A 104 18.85 21.88 -18.02
C LYS A 104 18.67 21.80 -16.51
N LEU A 105 19.76 21.62 -15.77
CA LEU A 105 19.72 21.61 -14.32
C LEU A 105 19.16 22.95 -13.78
N PRO A 106 18.22 22.89 -12.83
CA PRO A 106 17.64 24.07 -12.20
C PRO A 106 18.68 24.79 -11.33
N GLU A 107 18.43 26.07 -11.03
CA GLU A 107 19.19 26.80 -10.00
C GLU A 107 18.86 26.24 -8.59
N ALA A 108 19.48 26.81 -7.55
CA ALA A 108 19.19 26.40 -6.17
C ALA A 108 17.70 26.62 -5.84
N VAL A 109 17.13 25.73 -5.03
CA VAL A 109 15.74 25.81 -4.57
C VAL A 109 15.50 27.18 -3.93
N PRO A 110 14.58 28.01 -4.46
CA PRO A 110 14.30 29.30 -3.87
C PRO A 110 13.51 29.13 -2.57
N GLU A 111 13.67 30.08 -1.65
CA GLU A 111 12.86 30.12 -0.42
C GLU A 111 11.39 30.35 -0.80
N ALA A 112 10.49 29.51 -0.27
CA ALA A 112 9.07 29.63 -0.55
C ALA A 112 8.54 30.97 -0.01
N PRO A 113 7.78 31.74 -0.80
CA PRO A 113 7.23 33.00 -0.33
C PRO A 113 6.10 32.77 0.69
N ASP A 114 5.96 33.68 1.65
CA ASP A 114 4.86 33.68 2.65
C ASP A 114 3.47 34.04 2.05
N THR A 115 3.33 33.98 0.72
CA THR A 115 2.09 34.32 0.02
C THR A 115 1.63 33.16 -0.84
N TYR A 116 0.32 32.99 -0.94
CA TYR A 116 -0.33 31.87 -1.62
C TYR A 116 -0.92 32.30 -2.96
N LEU A 117 -1.01 31.35 -3.89
CA LEU A 117 -1.56 31.60 -5.22
C LEU A 117 -3.08 31.79 -5.11
N PRO A 118 -3.68 32.79 -5.79
CA PRO A 118 -5.14 32.93 -5.84
C PRO A 118 -5.81 31.68 -6.41
N VAL A 119 -7.07 31.47 -6.05
CA VAL A 119 -7.84 30.35 -6.59
C VAL A 119 -8.12 30.48 -8.09
N ASN A 120 -8.19 29.35 -8.79
CA ASN A 120 -8.45 29.23 -10.22
C ASN A 120 -7.46 30.03 -11.10
N TYR A 121 -6.18 30.01 -10.75
CA TYR A 121 -5.15 30.77 -11.44
C TYR A 121 -4.68 30.05 -12.72
N GLU A 122 -4.96 30.63 -13.89
CA GLU A 122 -4.48 30.08 -15.16
C GLU A 122 -3.01 30.40 -15.40
N TYR A 123 -2.20 29.38 -15.69
CA TYR A 123 -0.76 29.52 -15.89
C TYR A 123 -0.25 28.62 -17.02
N THR A 124 0.56 29.18 -17.91
CA THR A 124 1.16 28.48 -19.05
C THR A 124 2.61 28.07 -18.78
N PHE A 125 2.90 26.76 -18.76
CA PHE A 125 4.25 26.22 -18.72
C PHE A 125 4.82 26.09 -20.13
N ARG A 126 6.10 26.43 -20.31
CA ARG A 126 6.76 26.50 -21.62
C ARG A 126 8.16 25.87 -21.57
N VAL A 127 8.45 24.98 -22.52
CA VAL A 127 9.73 24.26 -22.60
C VAL A 127 10.27 24.16 -24.03
N ASP A 128 11.58 24.34 -24.17
CA ASP A 128 12.39 24.09 -25.37
C ASP A 128 12.88 22.64 -25.36
N MET A 129 12.32 21.84 -26.29
CA MET A 129 12.61 20.43 -26.52
C MET A 129 13.68 20.19 -27.59
N SER A 130 14.36 21.23 -28.09
CA SER A 130 15.48 21.08 -29.04
C SER A 130 16.54 20.04 -28.61
N PRO A 131 16.93 19.91 -27.32
CA PRO A 131 17.92 18.90 -26.91
C PRO A 131 17.50 17.45 -27.14
N VAL A 132 16.19 17.19 -27.21
CA VAL A 132 15.62 15.86 -27.43
C VAL A 132 15.48 15.62 -28.93
N LEU A 133 14.86 16.57 -29.63
CA LEU A 133 14.60 16.47 -31.07
C LEU A 133 15.90 16.35 -31.88
N GLU A 134 16.94 17.10 -31.53
CA GLU A 134 18.27 17.01 -32.16
C GLU A 134 18.85 15.60 -32.02
N GLN A 135 18.77 14.99 -30.83
CA GLN A 135 19.29 13.63 -30.61
C GLN A 135 18.48 12.56 -31.33
N PHE A 136 17.16 12.72 -31.46
CA PHE A 136 16.35 11.84 -32.29
C PHE A 136 16.78 11.84 -33.75
N GLU A 137 17.14 13.01 -34.31
CA GLU A 137 17.62 13.09 -35.69
C GLU A 137 19.06 12.58 -35.85
N GLU A 138 19.95 12.88 -34.90
CA GLU A 138 21.38 12.52 -34.99
C GLU A 138 21.68 11.06 -34.63
N LYS A 139 21.04 10.55 -33.56
CA LYS A 139 21.35 9.26 -32.94
C LYS A 139 20.23 8.23 -33.12
N GLY A 140 19.02 8.67 -33.44
CA GLY A 140 17.81 7.83 -33.45
C GLY A 140 17.20 7.56 -32.07
N TYR A 141 17.75 8.17 -31.01
CA TYR A 141 17.28 8.06 -29.64
C TYR A 141 17.71 9.28 -28.81
N TYR A 142 16.98 9.57 -27.74
CA TYR A 142 17.39 10.46 -26.67
C TYR A 142 18.02 9.63 -25.55
N GLU A 143 19.14 10.09 -24.98
CA GLU A 143 19.77 9.48 -23.81
C GLU A 143 19.56 10.40 -22.59
N ALA A 144 18.90 9.87 -21.56
CA ALA A 144 18.62 10.57 -20.32
C ALA A 144 19.86 10.62 -19.40
N PHE A 145 19.75 11.34 -18.28
CA PHE A 145 20.86 11.55 -17.33
C PHE A 145 21.44 10.26 -16.73
N ASP A 146 20.63 9.19 -16.66
CA ASP A 146 21.00 7.87 -16.13
C ASP A 146 21.50 6.90 -17.21
N GLY A 147 21.59 7.37 -18.46
CA GLY A 147 21.97 6.55 -19.62
C GLY A 147 20.82 5.72 -20.19
N SER A 148 19.62 5.78 -19.63
CA SER A 148 18.42 5.20 -20.25
C SER A 148 18.12 5.91 -21.58
N ARG A 149 17.53 5.17 -22.52
CA ARG A 149 17.30 5.67 -23.88
C ARG A 149 15.83 5.60 -24.25
N VAL A 150 15.32 6.68 -24.81
CA VAL A 150 14.03 6.70 -25.51
C VAL A 150 14.33 6.62 -27.00
N ALA A 151 13.97 5.52 -27.63
CA ALA A 151 14.14 5.39 -29.08
C ALA A 151 13.14 6.31 -29.81
N LYS A 152 13.56 6.95 -30.90
CA LYS A 152 12.66 7.77 -31.74
C LYS A 152 11.45 6.97 -32.23
N ALA A 153 11.65 5.68 -32.49
CA ALA A 153 10.59 4.76 -32.92
C ALA A 153 9.53 4.49 -31.83
N ASP A 154 9.88 4.69 -30.56
CA ASP A 154 9.02 4.44 -29.40
C ASP A 154 8.42 5.75 -28.84
N PHE A 155 8.69 6.91 -29.45
CA PHE A 155 8.24 8.23 -28.97
C PHE A 155 6.72 8.43 -29.09
N LYS A 156 6.10 8.93 -28.01
CA LYS A 156 4.65 9.16 -27.87
C LYS A 156 4.31 10.62 -27.64
N GLY A 157 5.07 11.33 -26.81
CA GLY A 157 4.79 12.72 -26.49
C GLY A 157 5.68 13.32 -25.41
N PHE A 158 5.49 14.61 -25.16
CA PHE A 158 6.11 15.36 -24.07
C PHE A 158 5.05 15.76 -23.05
N TYR A 159 5.39 15.69 -21.77
CA TYR A 159 4.45 15.86 -20.66
C TYR A 159 5.07 16.72 -19.55
N ILE A 160 4.24 17.20 -18.63
CA ILE A 160 4.67 17.86 -17.38
C ILE A 160 4.10 17.10 -16.18
N ALA A 161 4.93 16.88 -15.17
CA ALA A 161 4.58 16.29 -13.87
C ALA A 161 4.96 17.24 -12.76
N GLY A 162 4.31 17.20 -11.59
CA GLY A 162 4.63 18.13 -10.51
C GLY A 162 3.81 17.96 -9.25
N GLY A 163 4.16 18.71 -8.21
CA GLY A 163 3.61 18.54 -6.85
C GLY A 163 2.48 19.49 -6.49
N SER A 164 1.78 20.08 -7.46
CA SER A 164 0.77 21.11 -7.20
C SER A 164 -0.41 20.99 -8.18
N GLU A 165 -1.61 20.73 -7.67
CA GLU A 165 -2.82 20.45 -8.46
C GLU A 165 -3.07 21.50 -9.57
N PRO A 166 -3.21 21.08 -10.85
CA PRO A 166 -3.54 19.74 -11.31
C PRO A 166 -2.32 18.91 -11.73
N LEU A 167 -1.10 19.38 -11.45
CA LEU A 167 0.09 18.56 -11.65
C LEU A 167 0.08 17.40 -10.64
N THR A 168 0.53 16.24 -11.11
CA THR A 168 0.75 15.04 -10.31
C THR A 168 2.15 14.50 -10.58
N TRP A 169 2.72 13.80 -9.59
CA TRP A 169 3.94 13.03 -9.77
C TRP A 169 3.68 11.61 -10.29
N ASP A 170 2.43 11.26 -10.58
CA ASP A 170 2.06 10.04 -11.30
C ASP A 170 2.44 10.18 -12.78
N PHE A 171 3.72 9.93 -13.06
CA PHE A 171 4.28 10.08 -14.40
C PHE A 171 3.58 9.23 -15.45
N VAL A 172 2.96 8.11 -15.06
CA VAL A 172 2.48 7.08 -16.00
C VAL A 172 1.03 7.35 -16.47
N ASN A 173 0.35 8.34 -15.87
CA ASN A 173 -1.01 8.73 -16.23
C ASN A 173 -1.12 10.21 -16.64
N LEU A 174 0.00 10.86 -16.97
CA LEU A 174 0.01 12.30 -17.31
C LEU A 174 -0.89 12.61 -18.51
N GLU A 175 -0.97 11.74 -19.51
CA GLU A 175 -1.87 11.93 -20.66
C GLU A 175 -3.34 11.88 -20.24
N GLU A 176 -3.72 10.90 -19.42
CA GLU A 176 -5.09 10.74 -18.90
C GLU A 176 -5.51 11.93 -18.02
N GLN A 177 -4.55 12.54 -17.33
CA GLN A 177 -4.72 13.76 -16.54
C GLN A 177 -4.69 15.04 -17.39
N GLY A 178 -4.49 14.92 -18.71
CA GLY A 178 -4.45 16.05 -19.64
C GLY A 178 -3.20 16.91 -19.52
N LEU A 179 -2.09 16.33 -19.06
CA LEU A 179 -0.80 17.01 -18.82
C LEU A 179 0.19 16.86 -19.99
N GLN A 180 -0.29 16.50 -21.18
CA GLN A 180 0.51 16.47 -22.41
C GLN A 180 0.75 17.88 -22.95
N LEU A 181 2.03 18.21 -23.14
CA LEU A 181 2.46 19.46 -23.74
C LEU A 181 2.14 19.50 -25.24
N GLN A 182 1.75 20.67 -25.73
CA GLN A 182 1.38 20.88 -27.14
C GLN A 182 2.45 21.73 -27.83
N GLY A 183 2.84 21.33 -29.04
CA GLY A 183 3.81 22.05 -29.87
C GLY A 183 3.30 22.20 -31.31
N SER A 184 3.78 23.22 -32.03
CA SER A 184 3.50 23.37 -33.45
C SER A 184 4.45 22.52 -34.30
N GLU A 185 4.00 22.06 -35.48
CA GLU A 185 4.82 21.25 -36.37
C GLU A 185 6.12 22.01 -36.77
N GLY A 186 7.28 21.42 -36.47
CA GLY A 186 8.59 22.02 -36.74
C GLY A 186 9.08 23.04 -35.70
N ASP A 187 8.31 23.29 -34.63
CA ASP A 187 8.76 24.09 -33.49
C ASP A 187 9.44 23.20 -32.43
N SER A 188 10.40 23.79 -31.71
CA SER A 188 11.04 23.19 -30.54
C SER A 188 10.36 23.58 -29.23
N ILE A 189 9.49 24.60 -29.23
CA ILE A 189 8.80 25.07 -28.04
C ILE A 189 7.46 24.33 -27.88
N TYR A 190 7.28 23.75 -26.70
CA TYR A 190 6.07 23.05 -26.28
C TYR A 190 5.48 23.72 -25.05
N GLU A 191 4.15 23.79 -24.98
CA GLU A 191 3.44 24.57 -23.97
C GLU A 191 2.18 23.85 -23.44
N ILE A 192 1.77 24.17 -22.21
CA ILE A 192 0.49 23.74 -21.64
C ILE A 192 -0.03 24.81 -20.68
N THR A 193 -1.33 25.11 -20.76
CA THR A 193 -2.01 26.02 -19.82
C THR A 193 -2.83 25.22 -18.83
N LEU A 194 -2.54 25.39 -17.55
CA LEU A 194 -3.19 24.70 -16.44
C LEU A 194 -3.92 25.69 -15.54
N LYS A 195 -5.00 25.23 -14.90
CA LYS A 195 -5.71 25.99 -13.87
C LYS A 195 -5.22 25.54 -12.49
N LEU A 196 -4.29 26.29 -11.92
CA LEU A 196 -3.71 26.05 -10.60
C LEU A 196 -4.65 26.53 -9.48
N ASN A 197 -4.49 25.95 -8.29
CA ASN A 197 -5.36 26.18 -7.13
C ASN A 197 -6.86 26.10 -7.48
N PRO A 198 -7.34 24.99 -8.08
CA PRO A 198 -8.73 24.88 -8.49
C PRO A 198 -9.66 25.01 -7.27
N TYR A 199 -10.67 25.88 -7.38
CA TYR A 199 -11.62 26.14 -6.30
C TYR A 199 -13.03 26.29 -6.85
N ASN A 200 -13.96 25.54 -6.26
CA ASN A 200 -15.37 25.63 -6.54
C ASN A 200 -16.12 26.00 -5.25
N PRO A 201 -16.74 27.19 -5.16
CA PRO A 201 -17.44 27.66 -3.96
C PRO A 201 -18.52 26.70 -3.43
N GLU A 202 -19.12 25.86 -4.28
CA GLU A 202 -20.14 24.90 -3.86
C GLU A 202 -19.57 23.80 -2.96
N ASP A 203 -18.29 23.46 -3.09
CA ASP A 203 -17.63 22.38 -2.33
C ASP A 203 -17.32 22.78 -0.86
N TYR A 204 -17.49 24.07 -0.52
CA TYR A 204 -17.14 24.72 0.75
C TYR A 204 -18.36 25.29 1.52
N ARG A 205 -19.58 24.93 1.11
CA ARG A 205 -20.79 25.22 1.89
C ARG A 205 -20.95 24.22 3.03
N ASP A 206 -21.70 24.61 4.06
CA ASP A 206 -22.13 23.70 5.12
C ASP A 206 -22.83 22.50 4.47
N LYS A 207 -22.38 21.30 4.84
CA LYS A 207 -22.86 20.03 4.31
C LYS A 207 -23.81 19.38 5.30
N GLU A 208 -24.78 18.65 4.78
CA GLU A 208 -25.63 17.78 5.57
C GLU A 208 -25.69 16.40 4.93
N TRP A 209 -25.67 15.37 5.77
CA TRP A 209 -26.02 14.01 5.40
C TRP A 209 -27.35 13.66 6.07
N LYS A 210 -28.33 13.24 5.27
CA LYS A 210 -29.61 12.73 5.74
C LYS A 210 -29.81 11.36 5.14
N LEU A 211 -30.14 10.38 5.97
CA LEU A 211 -30.42 9.03 5.51
C LEU A 211 -31.55 9.07 4.46
N THR A 212 -31.27 8.55 3.27
CA THR A 212 -32.19 8.43 2.14
C THR A 212 -32.61 6.99 1.86
N GLU A 213 -31.70 6.04 2.09
CA GLU A 213 -31.96 4.62 1.86
C GLU A 213 -32.65 3.92 3.04
N SER A 214 -33.45 2.89 2.75
CA SER A 214 -34.12 2.10 3.78
C SER A 214 -33.17 1.10 4.43
N LEU A 215 -32.93 1.26 5.72
CA LEU A 215 -32.09 0.34 6.52
C LEU A 215 -32.89 -0.77 7.22
N SER A 216 -34.19 -0.91 6.99
CA SER A 216 -35.08 -1.79 7.77
C SER A 216 -34.68 -3.28 7.79
N GLY A 217 -34.03 -3.77 6.73
CA GLY A 217 -33.52 -5.14 6.64
C GLY A 217 -32.10 -5.33 7.19
N ARG A 218 -31.51 -4.32 7.82
CA ARG A 218 -30.13 -4.32 8.31
C ARG A 218 -30.07 -4.27 9.84
N PRO A 219 -28.92 -4.60 10.44
CA PRO A 219 -28.72 -4.38 11.87
C PRO A 219 -28.94 -2.92 12.24
N GLN A 220 -29.59 -2.66 13.37
CA GLN A 220 -29.85 -1.31 13.89
C GLN A 220 -29.03 -1.11 15.16
N TYR A 221 -28.13 -0.13 15.12
CA TYR A 221 -27.28 0.22 16.26
C TYR A 221 -27.82 1.46 17.00
N ARG A 222 -27.70 1.44 18.32
CA ARG A 222 -27.98 2.60 19.19
C ARG A 222 -27.03 2.63 20.38
N SER A 223 -26.60 3.83 20.77
CA SER A 223 -25.75 4.03 21.93
C SER A 223 -25.97 5.39 22.61
N ASP A 224 -25.26 5.59 23.71
CA ASP A 224 -25.14 6.89 24.38
C ASP A 224 -24.14 7.84 23.66
N GLN A 225 -23.60 7.43 22.51
CA GLN A 225 -22.73 8.23 21.66
C GLN A 225 -23.40 8.46 20.29
N PRO A 226 -24.33 9.43 20.18
CA PRO A 226 -25.07 9.71 18.94
C PRO A 226 -24.23 9.86 17.66
N ILE A 227 -22.98 10.34 17.77
CA ILE A 227 -22.07 10.44 16.62
C ILE A 227 -21.73 9.06 16.04
N VAL A 228 -21.55 8.05 16.89
CA VAL A 228 -21.30 6.66 16.46
C VAL A 228 -22.55 6.09 15.79
N ASP A 229 -23.74 6.34 16.35
CA ASP A 229 -25.01 5.89 15.78
C ASP A 229 -25.24 6.45 14.37
N ALA A 230 -24.97 7.74 14.20
CA ALA A 230 -25.13 8.41 12.92
C ALA A 230 -24.12 7.91 11.87
N LEU A 231 -22.84 7.75 12.26
CA LEU A 231 -21.80 7.24 11.36
C LEU A 231 -22.01 5.77 10.99
N PHE A 232 -22.53 4.95 11.91
CA PHE A 232 -22.93 3.58 11.60
C PHE A 232 -24.01 3.52 10.52
N ASN A 233 -25.05 4.35 10.64
CA ASN A 233 -26.12 4.40 9.64
C ASN A 233 -25.65 5.00 8.32
N LEU A 234 -24.75 5.98 8.35
CA LEU A 234 -24.08 6.50 7.15
C LEU A 234 -23.33 5.39 6.44
N SER A 235 -22.47 4.63 7.14
CA SER A 235 -21.72 3.53 6.54
C SER A 235 -22.62 2.40 6.01
N LEU A 236 -23.76 2.12 6.67
CA LEU A 236 -24.75 1.17 6.15
C LEU A 236 -25.43 1.66 4.86
N GLU A 237 -25.76 2.94 4.77
CA GLU A 237 -26.30 3.52 3.54
C GLU A 237 -25.27 3.49 2.41
N GLU A 238 -24.03 3.90 2.67
CA GLU A 238 -22.96 3.84 1.68
C GLU A 238 -22.71 2.41 1.20
N ALA A 239 -22.79 1.43 2.10
CA ALA A 239 -22.70 0.00 1.76
C ALA A 239 -23.81 -0.45 0.80
N ILE A 240 -25.05 0.03 0.98
CA ILE A 240 -26.16 -0.25 0.05
C ILE A 240 -25.87 0.38 -1.33
N LEU A 241 -25.42 1.64 -1.33
CA LEU A 241 -25.10 2.37 -2.56
C LEU A 241 -23.86 1.80 -3.29
N ALA A 242 -23.04 1.01 -2.60
CA ALA A 242 -21.89 0.32 -3.18
C ALA A 242 -22.25 -1.02 -3.86
N ILE A 243 -23.49 -1.51 -3.74
CA ILE A 243 -23.91 -2.75 -4.42
C ILE A 243 -24.31 -2.42 -5.86
N GLU A 244 -23.57 -2.98 -6.81
CA GLU A 244 -23.80 -2.79 -8.25
C GLU A 244 -25.00 -3.62 -8.76
N PRO A 245 -25.57 -3.29 -9.94
CA PRO A 245 -26.65 -4.05 -10.55
C PRO A 245 -26.34 -5.54 -10.80
N ASP A 246 -25.06 -5.90 -10.95
CA ASP A 246 -24.62 -7.29 -11.11
C ASP A 246 -24.35 -8.01 -9.77
N SER A 247 -24.78 -7.40 -8.65
CA SER A 247 -24.60 -7.91 -7.28
C SER A 247 -23.13 -8.10 -6.89
N THR A 248 -22.28 -7.18 -7.35
CA THR A 248 -20.91 -7.02 -6.86
C THR A 248 -20.76 -5.79 -5.97
N LEU A 249 -19.71 -5.77 -5.15
CA LEU A 249 -19.32 -4.59 -4.38
C LEU A 249 -18.46 -3.68 -5.26
N ARG A 250 -18.91 -2.43 -5.42
CA ARG A 250 -18.10 -1.31 -5.93
C ARG A 250 -17.03 -0.96 -4.91
N THR A 251 -15.85 -0.62 -5.41
CA THR A 251 -14.67 -0.29 -4.59
C THR A 251 -14.76 1.10 -3.96
N GLY A 252 -15.21 2.10 -4.73
CA GLY A 252 -15.47 3.45 -4.25
C GLY A 252 -16.27 4.27 -5.26
N ALA A 253 -16.80 5.43 -4.88
CA ALA A 253 -17.59 6.24 -5.80
C ALA A 253 -16.85 6.60 -7.11
N LYS A 254 -15.53 6.85 -7.04
CA LYS A 254 -14.66 7.08 -8.22
C LYS A 254 -14.02 5.80 -8.79
N TRP A 255 -14.14 4.68 -8.08
CA TRP A 255 -13.49 3.41 -8.40
C TRP A 255 -14.53 2.35 -8.75
N GLY A 256 -14.86 2.27 -10.04
CA GLY A 256 -15.75 1.24 -10.56
C GLY A 256 -15.14 -0.16 -10.50
N GLY A 257 -15.99 -1.18 -10.40
CA GLY A 257 -15.58 -2.57 -10.50
C GLY A 257 -14.98 -3.16 -9.22
N VAL A 258 -14.50 -4.39 -9.38
CA VAL A 258 -14.12 -5.29 -8.30
C VAL A 258 -12.60 -5.46 -8.28
N TRP A 259 -12.00 -5.11 -7.15
CA TRP A 259 -10.57 -5.23 -6.87
C TRP A 259 -10.36 -6.25 -5.76
N THR A 260 -9.40 -7.15 -5.95
CA THR A 260 -9.15 -8.32 -5.08
C THR A 260 -8.87 -7.87 -3.67
N ARG A 261 -7.98 -6.90 -3.48
CA ARG A 261 -7.59 -6.44 -2.15
C ARG A 261 -8.75 -5.74 -1.46
N ASP A 262 -9.41 -4.86 -2.21
CA ASP A 262 -10.51 -3.97 -1.81
C ASP A 262 -11.69 -4.71 -1.23
N ILE A 263 -12.19 -5.67 -1.97
CA ILE A 263 -13.25 -6.51 -1.45
C ILE A 263 -12.74 -7.38 -0.31
N SER A 264 -11.51 -7.87 -0.35
CA SER A 264 -11.08 -8.94 0.56
C SER A 264 -10.98 -8.48 2.00
N TYR A 265 -10.21 -7.42 2.25
CA TYR A 265 -10.10 -6.87 3.60
C TYR A 265 -11.42 -6.19 4.03
N SER A 266 -12.24 -5.65 3.12
CA SER A 266 -13.58 -5.12 3.47
C SER A 266 -14.56 -6.22 3.87
N ILE A 267 -14.49 -7.39 3.22
CA ILE A 267 -15.24 -8.60 3.59
C ILE A 267 -14.81 -9.11 4.95
N PHE A 268 -13.51 -9.14 5.21
CA PHE A 268 -13.00 -9.45 6.54
C PHE A 268 -13.53 -8.46 7.58
N LEU A 269 -13.46 -7.15 7.32
CA LEU A 269 -13.92 -6.15 8.28
C LEU A 269 -15.42 -6.23 8.55
N ALA A 270 -16.26 -6.34 7.51
CA ALA A 270 -17.71 -6.21 7.64
C ALA A 270 -18.56 -7.07 6.68
N PHE A 271 -18.18 -7.21 5.40
CA PHE A 271 -19.12 -7.75 4.40
C PHE A 271 -19.33 -9.26 4.46
N ALA A 272 -18.50 -10.03 5.16
CA ALA A 272 -18.73 -11.46 5.36
C ALA A 272 -20.03 -11.79 6.13
N TYR A 273 -20.53 -10.85 6.94
CA TYR A 273 -21.76 -11.01 7.72
C TYR A 273 -22.84 -9.96 7.42
N HIS A 274 -22.49 -8.86 6.73
CA HIS A 274 -23.49 -7.93 6.21
C HIS A 274 -24.08 -8.35 4.86
N GLU A 275 -23.25 -8.92 3.97
CA GLU A 275 -23.59 -9.21 2.58
C GLU A 275 -22.88 -10.46 2.05
N PRO A 276 -23.06 -11.64 2.69
CA PRO A 276 -22.27 -12.83 2.37
C PRO A 276 -22.39 -13.27 0.91
N GLU A 277 -23.58 -13.17 0.30
CA GLU A 277 -23.78 -13.60 -1.08
C GLU A 277 -23.18 -12.61 -2.10
N VAL A 278 -23.34 -11.30 -1.90
CA VAL A 278 -22.67 -10.27 -2.72
C VAL A 278 -21.15 -10.39 -2.58
N ALA A 279 -20.65 -10.69 -1.38
CA ALA A 279 -19.24 -10.94 -1.12
C ALA A 279 -18.71 -12.16 -1.89
N LYS A 280 -19.43 -13.31 -1.87
CA LYS A 280 -19.08 -14.50 -2.68
C LYS A 280 -19.05 -14.18 -4.17
N ILE A 281 -20.06 -13.48 -4.70
CA ILE A 281 -20.13 -13.08 -6.11
C ILE A 281 -18.95 -12.19 -6.49
N SER A 282 -18.64 -11.20 -5.66
CA SER A 282 -17.50 -10.28 -5.85
C SER A 282 -16.17 -11.03 -5.86
N LEU A 283 -15.92 -11.90 -4.88
CA LEU A 283 -14.71 -12.72 -4.82
C LEU A 283 -14.54 -13.60 -6.06
N MET A 284 -15.64 -14.17 -6.58
CA MET A 284 -15.59 -15.03 -7.78
C MET A 284 -15.29 -14.26 -9.08
N LYS A 285 -15.52 -12.94 -9.15
CA LYS A 285 -15.03 -12.10 -10.26
C LYS A 285 -13.51 -12.04 -10.31
N LYS A 286 -12.83 -12.31 -9.19
CA LYS A 286 -11.37 -12.29 -9.04
C LYS A 286 -10.78 -13.69 -9.07
N VAL A 287 -11.42 -14.61 -9.79
CA VAL A 287 -10.95 -15.99 -9.98
C VAL A 287 -10.88 -16.31 -11.47
N LYS A 288 -9.72 -16.80 -11.92
CA LYS A 288 -9.52 -17.32 -13.29
C LYS A 288 -8.69 -18.59 -13.23
N ARG A 289 -9.09 -19.64 -13.96
CA ARG A 289 -8.44 -20.97 -13.92
C ARG A 289 -8.32 -21.55 -12.50
N ASP A 290 -9.36 -21.36 -11.67
CA ASP A 290 -9.36 -21.74 -10.24
C ASP A 290 -8.12 -21.23 -9.48
N ARG A 291 -7.70 -20.00 -9.78
CA ARG A 291 -6.65 -19.26 -9.09
C ARG A 291 -7.13 -17.84 -8.82
N ILE A 292 -6.61 -17.25 -7.77
CA ILE A 292 -6.89 -15.86 -7.42
C ILE A 292 -6.19 -14.95 -8.44
N ILE A 293 -6.94 -13.99 -8.96
CA ILE A 293 -6.41 -12.94 -9.84
C ILE A 293 -5.73 -11.90 -8.97
N GLN A 294 -4.48 -11.55 -9.28
CA GLN A 294 -3.85 -10.34 -8.74
C GLN A 294 -4.42 -9.13 -9.46
N ASP A 295 -4.70 -8.05 -8.73
CA ASP A 295 -5.09 -6.78 -9.34
C ASP A 295 -3.95 -6.24 -10.21
N THR A 296 -4.30 -5.41 -11.20
CA THR A 296 -3.29 -4.76 -12.03
C THR A 296 -2.36 -3.91 -11.16
N GLY A 297 -1.07 -3.89 -11.46
CA GLY A 297 -0.07 -3.19 -10.63
C GLY A 297 1.32 -3.26 -11.24
N SER A 298 2.31 -2.85 -10.46
CA SER A 298 3.73 -2.72 -10.84
C SER A 298 4.22 -3.84 -11.76
N GLY A 299 4.72 -3.48 -12.95
CA GLY A 299 5.41 -4.40 -13.85
C GLY A 299 4.57 -5.52 -14.46
N GLY A 300 3.25 -5.40 -14.44
CA GLY A 300 2.33 -6.42 -14.90
C GLY A 300 1.83 -7.34 -13.81
N ALA A 301 1.69 -6.78 -12.60
CA ALA A 301 1.10 -7.42 -11.44
C ALA A 301 1.84 -8.71 -11.06
N TRP A 302 1.12 -9.84 -10.90
CA TRP A 302 1.74 -11.08 -10.46
C TRP A 302 2.77 -11.59 -11.48
N PRO A 303 4.00 -11.88 -11.04
CA PRO A 303 4.42 -12.13 -9.66
C PRO A 303 5.10 -10.94 -8.96
N VAL A 304 5.24 -9.78 -9.60
CA VAL A 304 5.82 -8.56 -9.00
C VAL A 304 4.99 -8.12 -7.79
N SER A 305 3.67 -8.01 -7.95
CA SER A 305 2.73 -7.88 -6.84
C SER A 305 2.21 -9.26 -6.44
N SER A 306 2.16 -9.55 -5.13
CA SER A 306 1.87 -10.90 -4.64
C SER A 306 0.91 -10.96 -3.45
N ASP A 307 0.15 -9.89 -3.21
CA ASP A 307 -0.81 -9.78 -2.11
C ASP A 307 -2.24 -10.27 -2.46
N ARG A 308 -2.44 -10.88 -3.64
CA ARG A 308 -3.70 -11.56 -4.02
C ARG A 308 -4.20 -12.56 -2.97
N THR A 309 -3.32 -13.07 -2.11
CA THR A 309 -3.66 -14.01 -1.04
C THR A 309 -4.58 -13.42 0.02
N THR A 310 -4.78 -12.10 0.06
CA THR A 310 -5.83 -11.44 0.86
C THR A 310 -7.22 -12.03 0.61
N TRP A 311 -7.49 -12.52 -0.61
CA TRP A 311 -8.70 -13.27 -0.97
C TRP A 311 -8.98 -14.46 -0.04
N ALA A 312 -7.93 -15.13 0.45
CA ALA A 312 -8.06 -16.24 1.39
C ALA A 312 -8.64 -15.80 2.74
N LEU A 313 -8.29 -14.60 3.22
CA LEU A 313 -8.83 -14.04 4.46
C LEU A 313 -10.34 -13.85 4.36
N ALA A 314 -10.77 -13.23 3.27
CA ALA A 314 -12.17 -12.96 2.97
C ALA A 314 -12.99 -14.24 2.82
N ALA A 315 -12.49 -15.19 2.02
CA ALA A 315 -13.18 -16.44 1.75
C ALA A 315 -13.35 -17.29 3.02
N TRP A 316 -12.34 -17.29 3.89
CA TRP A 316 -12.41 -17.94 5.20
C TRP A 316 -13.40 -17.25 6.12
N GLU A 317 -13.42 -15.91 6.18
CA GLU A 317 -14.37 -15.17 7.00
C GLU A 317 -15.82 -15.47 6.59
N ILE A 318 -16.12 -15.49 5.28
CA ILE A 318 -17.43 -15.90 4.75
C ILE A 318 -17.81 -17.31 5.20
N TYR A 319 -16.87 -18.27 5.19
CA TYR A 319 -17.18 -19.61 5.67
C TYR A 319 -17.52 -19.63 7.16
N LYS A 320 -16.76 -18.92 8.00
CA LYS A 320 -17.04 -18.85 9.44
C LYS A 320 -18.40 -18.22 9.73
N THR A 321 -18.79 -17.19 8.97
CA THR A 321 -20.08 -16.51 9.15
C THR A 321 -21.26 -17.32 8.62
N THR A 322 -21.10 -18.07 7.52
CA THR A 322 -22.21 -18.77 6.84
C THR A 322 -22.31 -20.26 7.13
N GLY A 323 -21.20 -20.93 7.43
CA GLY A 323 -21.12 -22.40 7.51
C GLY A 323 -21.22 -23.12 6.15
N ASP A 324 -21.17 -22.39 5.03
CA ASP A 324 -21.38 -22.93 3.69
C ASP A 324 -20.24 -23.87 3.25
N MET A 325 -20.53 -25.17 3.23
CA MET A 325 -19.58 -26.22 2.84
C MET A 325 -19.29 -26.28 1.34
N GLU A 326 -20.21 -25.81 0.48
CA GLU A 326 -19.94 -25.72 -0.96
C GLU A 326 -18.95 -24.59 -1.24
N TRP A 327 -19.17 -23.44 -0.61
CA TRP A 327 -18.22 -22.33 -0.62
C TRP A 327 -16.85 -22.76 -0.10
N LEU A 328 -16.79 -23.46 1.03
CA LEU A 328 -15.53 -23.96 1.60
C LEU A 328 -14.74 -24.81 0.60
N ARG A 329 -15.38 -25.78 -0.08
CA ARG A 329 -14.71 -26.65 -1.07
C ARG A 329 -14.20 -25.86 -2.27
N LYS A 330 -14.98 -24.89 -2.74
CA LYS A 330 -14.60 -24.04 -3.87
C LYS A 330 -13.41 -23.14 -3.50
N ALA A 331 -13.49 -22.46 -2.37
CA ALA A 331 -12.44 -21.61 -1.84
C ALA A 331 -11.15 -22.40 -1.58
N PHE A 332 -11.23 -23.58 -0.96
CA PHE A 332 -10.10 -24.48 -0.75
C PHE A 332 -9.34 -24.76 -2.05
N THR A 333 -10.06 -25.12 -3.12
CA THR A 333 -9.44 -25.42 -4.42
C THR A 333 -8.72 -24.21 -4.99
N ILE A 334 -9.35 -23.02 -4.94
CA ILE A 334 -8.80 -21.77 -5.47
C ILE A 334 -7.54 -21.36 -4.70
N ILE A 335 -7.61 -21.36 -3.37
CA ILE A 335 -6.50 -20.98 -2.49
C ILE A 335 -5.33 -21.95 -2.68
N ARG A 336 -5.60 -23.27 -2.65
CA ARG A 336 -4.57 -24.29 -2.86
C ARG A 336 -3.82 -24.09 -4.16
N ASN A 337 -4.54 -23.96 -5.28
CA ASN A 337 -3.91 -23.82 -6.58
C ASN A 337 -3.07 -22.54 -6.67
N SER A 338 -3.53 -21.45 -6.05
CA SER A 338 -2.79 -20.17 -6.03
C SER A 338 -1.51 -20.28 -5.20
N LEU A 339 -1.61 -20.84 -3.98
CA LEU A 339 -0.46 -21.01 -3.09
C LEU A 339 0.58 -22.02 -3.62
N GLU A 340 0.16 -23.00 -4.42
CA GLU A 340 1.08 -23.92 -5.10
C GLU A 340 1.89 -23.26 -6.23
N ASP A 341 1.31 -22.28 -6.93
CA ASP A 341 2.03 -21.47 -7.90
C ASP A 341 2.96 -20.49 -7.15
N ASP A 342 2.44 -19.80 -6.13
CA ASP A 342 3.20 -18.85 -5.31
C ASP A 342 4.42 -19.50 -4.62
N TYR A 343 4.29 -20.72 -4.09
CA TYR A 343 5.41 -21.45 -3.48
C TYR A 343 6.56 -21.68 -4.48
N LYS A 344 6.26 -21.82 -5.78
CA LYS A 344 7.29 -22.04 -6.81
C LYS A 344 7.87 -20.74 -7.34
N VAL A 345 7.07 -19.67 -7.38
CA VAL A 345 7.43 -18.41 -8.05
C VAL A 345 7.91 -17.32 -7.07
N LEU A 346 7.45 -17.34 -5.82
CA LEU A 346 7.67 -16.23 -4.87
C LEU A 346 8.55 -16.61 -3.69
N LYS A 347 8.59 -17.89 -3.28
CA LYS A 347 9.33 -18.29 -2.07
C LYS A 347 10.81 -17.96 -2.19
N SER A 348 11.30 -17.21 -1.21
CA SER A 348 12.72 -17.01 -0.97
C SER A 348 13.33 -18.25 -0.31
N PRO A 349 14.38 -18.84 -0.89
CA PRO A 349 15.09 -19.95 -0.26
C PRO A 349 15.95 -19.49 0.93
N HIS A 350 16.25 -18.18 1.03
CA HIS A 350 17.14 -17.65 2.06
C HIS A 350 16.40 -17.40 3.38
N THR A 351 15.27 -16.69 3.32
CA THR A 351 14.50 -16.27 4.49
C THR A 351 13.30 -17.18 4.79
N GLY A 352 12.85 -17.96 3.80
CA GLY A 352 11.58 -18.70 3.88
C GLY A 352 10.34 -17.85 3.61
N MET A 353 10.48 -16.52 3.58
CA MET A 353 9.43 -15.57 3.20
C MET A 353 9.17 -15.58 1.69
N TYR A 354 8.17 -14.82 1.28
CA TYR A 354 7.71 -14.68 -0.08
C TYR A 354 8.03 -13.29 -0.59
N ARG A 355 8.45 -13.24 -1.84
CA ARG A 355 8.82 -11.99 -2.50
C ARG A 355 7.62 -11.31 -3.17
N GLY A 356 7.82 -10.06 -3.54
CA GLY A 356 6.86 -9.23 -4.25
C GLY A 356 6.33 -8.08 -3.38
N GLU A 357 5.66 -7.15 -4.04
CA GLU A 357 5.23 -5.84 -3.54
C GLU A 357 4.47 -5.88 -2.21
N SER A 358 4.57 -4.79 -1.46
CA SER A 358 3.83 -4.58 -0.21
C SER A 358 2.33 -4.52 -0.48
N SER A 359 1.55 -5.24 0.33
CA SER A 359 0.10 -5.24 0.22
C SER A 359 -0.45 -3.82 0.34
N PHE A 360 -1.39 -3.49 -0.54
CA PHE A 360 -2.05 -2.18 -0.73
C PHE A 360 -1.19 -0.97 -1.07
N LEU A 361 0.09 -1.00 -0.75
CA LEU A 361 1.06 0.05 -1.03
C LEU A 361 1.62 -0.09 -2.46
N ASP A 362 0.72 -0.24 -3.43
CA ASP A 362 0.98 -0.66 -4.82
C ASP A 362 1.40 0.48 -5.76
N TRP A 363 1.39 1.72 -5.29
CA TRP A 363 2.05 2.84 -5.96
C TRP A 363 3.49 2.90 -5.52
N ARG A 364 4.38 2.28 -6.30
CA ARG A 364 5.80 2.12 -5.93
C ARG A 364 6.49 3.42 -5.54
N GLU A 365 6.15 4.52 -6.23
CA GLU A 365 6.71 5.84 -5.98
C GLU A 365 6.38 6.33 -4.56
N GLN A 366 5.30 5.84 -3.96
CA GLN A 366 4.86 6.25 -2.63
C GLN A 366 5.53 5.48 -1.49
N THR A 367 6.18 4.34 -1.74
CA THR A 367 6.60 3.43 -0.66
C THR A 367 7.96 2.76 -0.86
N TYR A 368 8.54 2.86 -2.06
CA TYR A 368 9.86 2.36 -2.41
C TYR A 368 10.82 3.49 -2.80
N PRO A 369 12.15 3.31 -2.61
CA PRO A 369 13.11 4.26 -3.15
C PRO A 369 13.02 4.32 -4.68
N LYS A 370 13.14 5.54 -5.24
CA LYS A 370 12.95 5.81 -6.67
C LYS A 370 13.82 4.95 -7.62
N TRP A 371 14.99 4.50 -7.17
CA TRP A 371 15.89 3.66 -7.97
C TRP A 371 15.37 2.23 -8.18
N MET A 372 14.43 1.73 -7.36
CA MET A 372 13.90 0.37 -7.50
C MET A 372 13.04 0.25 -8.75
N SER A 373 13.41 -0.68 -9.62
CA SER A 373 12.60 -1.12 -10.75
C SER A 373 11.55 -2.14 -10.32
N ASN A 374 10.59 -2.46 -11.19
CA ASN A 374 9.61 -3.53 -10.95
C ASN A 374 10.25 -4.89 -10.65
N MET A 375 11.45 -5.13 -11.20
CA MET A 375 12.22 -6.33 -10.88
C MET A 375 12.75 -6.29 -9.44
N ASP A 376 13.27 -5.14 -8.99
CA ASP A 376 13.75 -4.97 -7.62
C ASP A 376 12.57 -5.10 -6.62
N ILE A 377 11.37 -4.60 -6.99
CA ILE A 377 10.14 -4.78 -6.21
C ILE A 377 9.75 -6.26 -6.11
N TYR A 378 9.82 -7.01 -7.23
CA TYR A 378 9.62 -8.45 -7.20
C TYR A 378 10.56 -9.16 -6.22
N VAL A 379 11.80 -8.68 -6.05
CA VAL A 379 12.78 -9.30 -5.15
C VAL A 379 12.53 -8.96 -3.67
N SER A 380 11.86 -7.83 -3.39
CA SER A 380 11.58 -7.39 -2.02
C SER A 380 10.70 -8.37 -1.24
N GLU A 381 10.86 -8.40 0.09
CA GLU A 381 10.11 -9.28 0.99
C GLU A 381 9.40 -8.43 2.06
N ASN A 382 8.09 -8.24 1.88
CA ASN A 382 7.32 -7.22 2.61
C ASN A 382 6.52 -7.78 3.80
N LEU A 383 6.43 -7.02 4.89
CA LEU A 383 5.77 -7.45 6.14
C LEU A 383 4.31 -7.84 5.91
N GLY A 384 3.46 -6.89 5.49
CA GLY A 384 2.03 -7.15 5.30
C GLY A 384 1.75 -8.31 4.34
N THR A 385 2.45 -8.36 3.20
CA THR A 385 2.33 -9.44 2.22
C THR A 385 2.68 -10.80 2.82
N ASN A 386 3.76 -10.89 3.60
CA ASN A 386 4.19 -12.15 4.22
C ASN A 386 3.28 -12.59 5.36
N VAL A 387 2.77 -11.66 6.17
CA VAL A 387 1.77 -11.96 7.21
C VAL A 387 0.50 -12.55 6.57
N VAL A 388 0.07 -12.02 5.42
CA VAL A 388 -1.07 -12.57 4.67
C VAL A 388 -0.74 -13.94 4.07
N HIS A 389 0.45 -14.15 3.49
CA HIS A 389 0.87 -15.48 3.01
C HIS A 389 0.92 -16.52 4.14
N TYR A 390 1.45 -16.16 5.31
CA TYR A 390 1.38 -16.98 6.52
C TYR A 390 -0.06 -17.37 6.82
N GLN A 391 -0.95 -16.39 6.93
CA GLN A 391 -2.33 -16.64 7.32
C GLN A 391 -3.10 -17.42 6.25
N ALA A 392 -2.83 -17.20 4.96
CA ALA A 392 -3.41 -17.96 3.86
C ALA A 392 -3.04 -19.44 3.93
N HIS A 393 -1.79 -19.77 4.28
CA HIS A 393 -1.36 -21.16 4.51
C HIS A 393 -2.01 -21.78 5.75
N ARG A 394 -2.14 -21.01 6.86
CA ARG A 394 -2.86 -21.46 8.07
C ARG A 394 -4.34 -21.73 7.78
N ILE A 395 -4.99 -20.86 7.01
CA ILE A 395 -6.37 -21.01 6.55
C ILE A 395 -6.49 -22.28 5.69
N LEU A 396 -5.61 -22.45 4.70
CA LEU A 396 -5.65 -23.61 3.82
C LEU A 396 -5.48 -24.92 4.59
N ALA A 397 -4.59 -24.95 5.59
CA ALA A 397 -4.45 -26.09 6.48
C ALA A 397 -5.73 -26.39 7.29
N LYS A 398 -6.40 -25.36 7.82
CA LYS A 398 -7.68 -25.51 8.53
C LYS A 398 -8.78 -26.02 7.59
N MET A 399 -8.88 -25.47 6.39
CA MET A 399 -9.81 -25.95 5.36
C MET A 399 -9.54 -27.41 5.00
N ALA A 400 -8.28 -27.78 4.78
CA ALA A 400 -7.88 -29.16 4.48
C ALA A 400 -8.31 -30.13 5.58
N LYS A 401 -8.07 -29.79 6.85
CA LYS A 401 -8.52 -30.59 8.01
C LYS A 401 -10.03 -30.82 8.01
N ILE A 402 -10.82 -29.76 7.79
CA ILE A 402 -12.29 -29.85 7.74
C ILE A 402 -12.74 -30.76 6.58
N LEU A 403 -12.04 -30.71 5.45
CA LEU A 403 -12.35 -31.49 4.25
C LEU A 403 -11.77 -32.91 4.25
N GLY A 404 -10.92 -33.27 5.22
CA GLY A 404 -10.22 -34.56 5.28
C GLY A 404 -9.05 -34.69 4.28
N GLU A 405 -8.47 -33.56 3.87
CA GLU A 405 -7.31 -33.46 2.95
C GLU A 405 -5.99 -33.32 3.72
N SER A 406 -4.84 -33.59 3.08
CA SER A 406 -3.51 -33.36 3.70
C SER A 406 -3.29 -31.88 3.97
N HIS A 407 -2.71 -31.56 5.13
CA HIS A 407 -2.57 -30.19 5.62
C HIS A 407 -1.16 -29.86 6.12
N GLU A 408 -0.35 -30.87 6.41
CA GLU A 408 0.94 -30.73 7.12
C GLU A 408 1.95 -29.89 6.35
N VAL A 409 1.93 -29.97 5.01
CA VAL A 409 2.79 -29.15 4.15
C VAL A 409 2.45 -27.66 4.26
N TYR A 410 1.17 -27.31 4.41
CA TYR A 410 0.73 -25.91 4.52
C TYR A 410 1.04 -25.35 5.90
N GLU A 411 0.90 -26.17 6.95
CA GLU A 411 1.33 -25.79 8.31
C GLU A 411 2.83 -25.53 8.35
N LYS A 412 3.64 -26.43 7.77
CA LYS A 412 5.09 -26.24 7.70
C LYS A 412 5.48 -24.95 6.97
N ARG A 413 4.87 -24.68 5.80
CA ARG A 413 5.13 -23.45 5.04
C ARG A 413 4.74 -22.20 5.83
N ALA A 414 3.62 -22.23 6.56
CA ALA A 414 3.24 -21.13 7.44
C ALA A 414 4.31 -20.89 8.51
N GLU A 415 4.77 -21.93 9.22
CA GLU A 415 5.81 -21.77 10.24
C GLU A 415 7.15 -21.26 9.66
N GLU A 416 7.52 -21.70 8.45
CA GLU A 416 8.70 -21.16 7.73
C GLU A 416 8.56 -19.65 7.48
N ILE A 417 7.39 -19.18 7.02
CA ILE A 417 7.14 -17.74 6.79
C ILE A 417 7.17 -16.98 8.12
N LYS A 418 6.49 -17.47 9.16
CA LYS A 418 6.47 -16.82 10.49
C LYS A 418 7.86 -16.70 11.09
N THR A 419 8.69 -17.73 10.92
CA THR A 419 10.09 -17.72 11.34
C THR A 419 10.87 -16.64 10.58
N GLY A 420 10.73 -16.60 9.24
CA GLY A 420 11.37 -15.58 8.42
C GLY A 420 10.96 -14.14 8.79
N ILE A 421 9.69 -13.88 9.08
CA ILE A 421 9.24 -12.55 9.54
C ILE A 421 9.93 -12.17 10.85
N ASN A 422 9.96 -13.08 11.83
CA ASN A 422 10.53 -12.78 13.15
C ASN A 422 12.06 -12.69 13.14
N ASP A 423 12.74 -13.48 12.31
CA ASP A 423 14.21 -13.47 12.24
C ASP A 423 14.76 -12.26 11.50
N TYR A 424 14.06 -11.79 10.45
CA TYR A 424 14.61 -10.80 9.53
C TYR A 424 13.94 -9.42 9.60
N LEU A 425 12.71 -9.31 10.12
CA LEU A 425 11.99 -8.04 10.18
C LEU A 425 11.82 -7.50 11.61
N TRP A 426 11.93 -8.31 12.67
CA TRP A 426 11.72 -7.81 14.04
C TRP A 426 12.86 -6.90 14.50
N MET A 427 12.54 -5.66 14.91
CA MET A 427 13.52 -4.70 15.40
C MET A 427 13.37 -4.52 16.92
N SER A 428 14.09 -5.35 17.68
CA SER A 428 13.99 -5.36 19.15
C SER A 428 14.29 -4.02 19.84
N ASP A 429 15.12 -3.16 19.22
CA ASP A 429 15.46 -1.82 19.72
C ASP A 429 14.32 -0.82 19.50
N LYS A 430 13.47 -1.03 18.49
CA LYS A 430 12.32 -0.19 18.15
C LYS A 430 11.01 -0.72 18.72
N GLY A 431 10.91 -2.03 18.95
CA GLY A 431 9.72 -2.70 19.48
C GLY A 431 8.62 -2.96 18.44
N TYR A 432 8.97 -2.97 17.15
CA TYR A 432 8.05 -3.24 16.04
C TYR A 432 8.84 -3.86 14.85
N TYR A 433 8.15 -4.32 13.81
CA TYR A 433 8.76 -4.92 12.61
C TYR A 433 9.14 -3.86 11.56
N GLY A 434 10.21 -4.09 10.81
CA GLY A 434 10.55 -3.25 9.66
C GLY A 434 9.62 -3.53 8.47
N GLN A 435 9.40 -2.50 7.66
CA GLN A 435 8.47 -2.50 6.52
C GLN A 435 8.74 -3.65 5.53
N TYR A 436 9.99 -3.85 5.14
CA TYR A 436 10.41 -4.90 4.20
C TYR A 436 11.93 -5.08 4.12
N LEU A 437 12.37 -6.19 3.52
CA LEU A 437 13.73 -6.34 2.96
C LEU A 437 13.76 -5.89 1.49
N TYR A 438 14.77 -5.11 1.09
CA TYR A 438 14.93 -4.60 -0.27
C TYR A 438 16.39 -4.54 -0.73
N GLY A 439 16.60 -4.58 -2.04
CA GLY A 439 17.92 -4.65 -2.66
C GLY A 439 17.88 -5.47 -3.95
N ARG A 440 19.05 -5.98 -4.36
CA ARG A 440 19.20 -6.90 -5.48
C ARG A 440 19.69 -8.24 -4.98
N GLN A 441 21.00 -8.44 -4.97
CA GLN A 441 21.60 -9.69 -4.50
C GLN A 441 21.65 -9.75 -2.97
N TYR A 442 21.97 -8.63 -2.34
CA TYR A 442 22.03 -8.51 -0.89
C TYR A 442 20.94 -7.55 -0.43
N LEU A 443 20.04 -8.01 0.44
CA LEU A 443 18.92 -7.21 0.91
C LEU A 443 19.29 -6.46 2.20
N ASN A 444 18.74 -5.26 2.38
CA ASN A 444 18.77 -4.52 3.64
C ASN A 444 17.34 -4.37 4.17
N LEU A 445 17.21 -4.31 5.50
CA LEU A 445 15.95 -3.97 6.15
C LEU A 445 15.63 -2.49 5.95
N SER A 446 14.39 -2.18 5.55
CA SER A 446 13.82 -0.85 5.71
C SER A 446 13.29 -0.75 7.14
N PRO A 447 13.89 0.10 8.02
CA PRO A 447 13.49 0.17 9.43
C PRO A 447 12.21 0.99 9.65
N ARG A 448 11.51 1.36 8.58
CA ARG A 448 10.23 2.07 8.65
C ARG A 448 9.16 1.17 9.24
N PHE A 449 8.24 1.80 9.96
CA PHE A 449 7.01 1.19 10.41
C PHE A 449 6.00 1.11 9.24
N GLU A 450 5.18 0.06 9.19
CA GLU A 450 4.09 -0.14 8.23
C GLU A 450 2.84 -0.66 8.94
N ALA A 451 1.80 0.18 9.00
CA ALA A 451 0.73 0.00 9.98
C ALA A 451 -0.17 -1.22 9.75
N LEU A 452 -0.44 -1.58 8.50
CA LEU A 452 -1.33 -2.71 8.20
C LEU A 452 -0.64 -4.03 8.52
N GLY A 453 0.61 -4.23 8.06
CA GLY A 453 1.38 -5.43 8.35
C GLY A 453 1.58 -5.66 9.85
N GLU A 454 1.83 -4.61 10.60
CA GLU A 454 1.95 -4.62 12.07
C GLU A 454 0.64 -5.03 12.75
N ALA A 455 -0.48 -4.42 12.32
CA ALA A 455 -1.80 -4.80 12.82
C ALA A 455 -2.12 -6.27 12.51
N LEU A 456 -1.85 -6.72 11.28
CA LEU A 456 -2.10 -8.10 10.88
C LEU A 456 -1.18 -9.09 11.62
N ALA A 457 0.06 -8.71 11.94
CA ALA A 457 0.99 -9.56 12.69
C ALA A 457 0.45 -9.88 14.09
N ILE A 458 -0.21 -8.91 14.73
CA ILE A 458 -0.91 -9.10 16.01
C ILE A 458 -2.18 -9.93 15.83
N LEU A 459 -3.02 -9.56 14.84
CA LEU A 459 -4.31 -10.20 14.63
C LEU A 459 -4.18 -11.68 14.28
N PHE A 460 -3.17 -12.05 13.51
CA PHE A 460 -2.90 -13.42 13.08
C PHE A 460 -1.81 -14.14 13.90
N GLU A 461 -1.30 -13.52 14.98
CA GLU A 461 -0.38 -14.16 15.94
C GLU A 461 0.94 -14.57 15.29
N VAL A 462 1.42 -13.75 14.35
CA VAL A 462 2.82 -13.76 13.91
C VAL A 462 3.70 -13.15 15.00
N ALA A 463 3.22 -12.04 15.57
CA ALA A 463 3.72 -11.49 16.82
C ALA A 463 3.20 -12.32 17.99
N ASP A 464 4.06 -12.63 18.96
CA ASP A 464 3.63 -13.15 20.26
C ASP A 464 2.99 -12.04 21.12
N GLU A 465 2.52 -12.41 22.32
CA GLU A 465 1.84 -11.49 23.22
C GLU A 465 2.74 -10.31 23.66
N GLU A 466 4.03 -10.55 23.90
CA GLU A 466 4.97 -9.52 24.33
C GLU A 466 5.29 -8.57 23.16
N GLN A 467 5.58 -9.12 21.98
CA GLN A 467 5.75 -8.36 20.75
C GLN A 467 4.51 -7.51 20.44
N ALA A 468 3.30 -8.06 20.60
CA ALA A 468 2.06 -7.32 20.38
C ALA A 468 1.91 -6.10 21.32
N GLN A 469 2.30 -6.22 22.59
CA GLN A 469 2.32 -5.07 23.51
C GLN A 469 3.34 -4.03 23.06
N PHE A 470 4.54 -4.45 22.64
CA PHE A 470 5.57 -3.54 22.18
C PHE A 470 5.14 -2.81 20.91
N ILE A 471 4.63 -3.51 19.90
CA ILE A 471 4.16 -2.90 18.65
C ILE A 471 3.15 -1.80 18.95
N ILE A 472 2.08 -2.12 19.67
CA ILE A 472 1.02 -1.14 19.94
C ILE A 472 1.51 0.06 20.78
N SER A 473 2.42 -0.16 21.74
CA SER A 473 2.90 0.91 22.63
C SER A 473 4.07 1.72 22.09
N LYS A 474 4.85 1.18 21.13
CA LYS A 474 6.09 1.78 20.60
C LYS A 474 5.95 2.29 19.18
N SER A 475 5.01 1.77 18.38
CA SER A 475 4.82 2.25 17.01
C SER A 475 4.41 3.72 16.97
N PRO A 476 5.02 4.51 16.07
CA PRO A 476 4.73 5.93 15.94
C PRO A 476 3.30 6.15 15.42
N VAL A 477 2.54 7.00 16.10
CA VAL A 477 1.24 7.50 15.64
C VAL A 477 1.22 9.03 15.68
N VAL A 478 0.48 9.66 14.77
CA VAL A 478 0.36 11.12 14.71
C VAL A 478 -1.02 11.57 15.21
N ASP A 479 -1.23 12.89 15.34
CA ASP A 479 -2.44 13.46 15.93
C ASP A 479 -3.76 12.99 15.28
N PHE A 480 -3.75 12.77 13.97
CA PHE A 480 -4.95 12.40 13.21
C PHE A 480 -5.14 10.89 13.02
N GLY A 481 -4.23 10.04 13.51
CA GLY A 481 -4.29 8.58 13.34
C GLY A 481 -2.93 7.92 13.11
N VAL A 482 -2.96 6.63 12.80
CA VAL A 482 -1.79 5.87 12.36
C VAL A 482 -1.55 6.12 10.87
N THR A 483 -0.33 6.48 10.50
CA THR A 483 0.06 6.64 9.09
C THR A 483 0.33 5.30 8.45
N CYS A 484 0.13 5.18 7.13
CA CYS A 484 0.42 3.92 6.44
C CYS A 484 1.88 3.48 6.59
N ILE A 485 2.81 4.44 6.53
CA ILE A 485 4.23 4.25 6.81
C ILE A 485 4.78 5.35 7.72
N TYR A 486 5.87 5.10 8.45
CA TYR A 486 6.58 6.12 9.22
C TYR A 486 8.08 5.79 9.41
N PRO A 487 9.01 6.78 9.37
CA PRO A 487 8.78 8.17 8.96
C PRO A 487 8.35 8.27 7.51
N GLN A 488 7.81 9.44 7.14
CA GLN A 488 7.43 9.73 5.76
C GLN A 488 8.65 9.86 4.84
N ILE A 489 8.44 9.66 3.55
CA ILE A 489 9.45 9.81 2.49
C ILE A 489 9.42 11.26 1.98
N PRO A 490 10.57 11.96 1.95
CA PRO A 490 10.62 13.37 1.57
C PRO A 490 10.38 13.56 0.07
N GLY A 491 9.74 14.68 -0.30
CA GLY A 491 9.51 15.06 -1.70
C GLY A 491 8.46 14.20 -2.42
N ILE A 492 7.60 13.51 -1.66
CA ILE A 492 6.53 12.65 -2.19
C ILE A 492 5.19 13.14 -1.64
N PRO A 493 4.23 13.49 -2.51
CA PRO A 493 2.94 14.04 -2.10
C PRO A 493 2.10 12.99 -1.37
N PRO A 494 1.13 13.41 -0.53
CA PRO A 494 0.34 12.50 0.27
C PRO A 494 -0.51 11.53 -0.57
N TYR A 495 -0.39 10.22 -0.32
CA TYR A 495 -1.35 9.21 -0.74
C TYR A 495 -1.17 7.96 0.14
N HIS A 496 -0.23 7.07 -0.20
CA HIS A 496 0.25 6.06 0.74
C HIS A 496 1.31 6.66 1.68
N ASN A 497 2.26 7.43 1.13
CA ASN A 497 3.16 8.25 1.92
C ASN A 497 2.39 9.40 2.55
N ASN A 498 2.74 9.80 3.77
CA ASN A 498 2.11 10.92 4.47
C ASN A 498 0.57 10.87 4.52
N GLY A 499 0.02 9.66 4.42
CA GLY A 499 -1.41 9.40 4.35
C GLY A 499 -1.89 8.55 5.52
N ILE A 500 -3.13 8.80 5.92
CA ILE A 500 -3.88 7.99 6.88
C ILE A 500 -5.08 7.42 6.15
N TRP A 501 -5.18 6.09 6.13
CA TRP A 501 -6.27 5.36 5.48
C TRP A 501 -7.19 4.78 6.57
N PRO A 502 -8.48 5.16 6.63
CA PRO A 502 -9.37 4.73 7.71
C PRO A 502 -9.49 3.23 7.89
N PHE A 503 -9.32 2.44 6.83
CA PHE A 503 -9.34 0.98 6.93
C PHE A 503 -8.08 0.44 7.61
N VAL A 504 -6.91 1.00 7.33
CA VAL A 504 -5.65 0.65 8.02
C VAL A 504 -5.77 1.01 9.49
N GLN A 505 -6.29 2.21 9.79
CA GLN A 505 -6.64 2.61 11.15
C GLN A 505 -7.61 1.62 11.81
N SER A 506 -8.58 1.08 11.07
CA SER A 506 -9.53 0.10 11.60
C SER A 506 -8.84 -1.22 11.98
N TYR A 507 -7.94 -1.74 11.14
CA TYR A 507 -7.11 -2.91 11.50
C TYR A 507 -6.21 -2.62 12.70
N TRP A 508 -5.59 -1.43 12.76
CA TRP A 508 -4.81 -0.98 13.90
C TRP A 508 -5.64 -0.93 15.20
N ASN A 509 -6.89 -0.47 15.11
CA ASN A 509 -7.82 -0.47 16.24
C ASN A 509 -8.15 -1.90 16.69
N LEU A 510 -8.38 -2.83 15.76
CA LEU A 510 -8.60 -4.24 16.10
C LEU A 510 -7.37 -4.85 16.79
N ALA A 511 -6.16 -4.51 16.32
CA ALA A 511 -4.91 -4.94 16.94
C ALA A 511 -4.72 -4.35 18.34
N ALA A 512 -5.00 -3.05 18.53
CA ALA A 512 -4.97 -2.39 19.83
C ALA A 512 -5.99 -2.97 20.81
N ALA A 513 -7.20 -3.32 20.32
CA ALA A 513 -8.21 -4.01 21.10
C ALA A 513 -7.75 -5.40 21.52
N LYS A 514 -7.17 -6.19 20.60
CA LYS A 514 -6.62 -7.53 20.89
C LYS A 514 -5.46 -7.47 21.89
N ALA A 515 -4.58 -6.49 21.76
CA ALA A 515 -3.49 -6.26 22.71
C ALA A 515 -3.97 -5.63 24.03
N GLY A 516 -5.20 -5.11 24.11
CA GLY A 516 -5.70 -4.49 25.34
C GLY A 516 -5.03 -3.16 25.69
N ASN A 517 -4.72 -2.32 24.69
CA ASN A 517 -4.22 -0.96 24.89
C ASN A 517 -5.33 0.09 24.69
N GLU A 518 -5.79 0.70 25.78
CA GLU A 518 -6.96 1.58 25.76
C GLU A 518 -6.68 2.91 25.07
N LYS A 519 -5.50 3.49 25.29
CA LYS A 519 -5.17 4.82 24.76
C LYS A 519 -5.04 4.79 23.24
N VAL A 520 -4.36 3.77 22.70
CA VAL A 520 -4.22 3.59 21.25
C VAL A 520 -5.57 3.31 20.61
N LEU A 521 -6.40 2.45 21.22
CA LEU A 521 -7.75 2.20 20.72
C LEU A 521 -8.63 3.47 20.73
N ASN A 522 -8.62 4.25 21.81
CA ASN A 522 -9.43 5.47 21.91
C ASN A 522 -8.96 6.53 20.90
N HIS A 523 -7.64 6.69 20.71
CA HIS A 523 -7.06 7.57 19.69
C HIS A 523 -7.52 7.17 18.28
N GLY A 524 -7.41 5.89 17.95
CA GLY A 524 -7.77 5.40 16.62
C GLY A 524 -9.28 5.38 16.34
N LEU A 525 -10.13 5.15 17.36
CA LEU A 525 -11.58 5.35 17.24
C LEU A 525 -11.90 6.83 16.98
N ALA A 526 -11.24 7.74 17.70
CA ALA A 526 -11.42 9.17 17.52
C ALA A 526 -11.01 9.63 16.11
N ALA A 527 -9.91 9.10 15.56
CA ALA A 527 -9.47 9.38 14.20
C ALA A 527 -10.54 9.05 13.14
N ILE A 528 -11.12 7.84 13.19
CA ILE A 528 -12.15 7.41 12.22
C ILE A 528 -13.43 8.24 12.38
N TYR A 529 -13.90 8.45 13.61
CA TYR A 529 -15.14 9.21 13.85
C TYR A 529 -14.97 10.70 13.54
N ARG A 530 -13.78 11.27 13.76
CA ARG A 530 -13.44 12.63 13.36
C ARG A 530 -13.52 12.78 11.84
N ALA A 531 -12.85 11.90 11.09
CA ALA A 531 -12.86 11.93 9.63
C ALA A 531 -14.29 11.77 9.08
N GLY A 532 -15.00 10.69 9.43
CA GLY A 532 -16.36 10.45 8.94
C GLY A 532 -17.35 11.55 9.36
N GLY A 533 -17.21 12.08 10.57
CA GLY A 533 -18.06 13.15 11.10
C GLY A 533 -17.85 14.49 10.39
N LEU A 534 -16.60 14.94 10.22
CA LEU A 534 -16.32 16.20 9.54
C LEU A 534 -16.59 16.13 8.04
N PHE A 535 -16.31 14.99 7.40
CA PHE A 535 -16.40 14.86 5.95
C PHE A 535 -17.79 14.43 5.46
N LEU A 536 -18.63 13.90 6.35
CA LEU A 536 -19.96 13.36 6.05
C LEU A 536 -19.95 12.24 4.99
N THR A 537 -18.86 11.49 4.92
CA THR A 537 -18.70 10.29 4.08
C THR A 537 -17.46 9.52 4.56
N ASN A 538 -17.37 8.23 4.22
CA ASN A 538 -16.13 7.47 4.43
C ASN A 538 -15.19 7.65 3.22
N TYR A 539 -14.25 8.58 3.33
CA TYR A 539 -13.18 8.78 2.33
C TYR A 539 -12.12 7.66 2.40
N GLU A 540 -11.40 7.47 1.30
CA GLU A 540 -10.34 6.49 1.16
C GLU A 540 -9.12 6.81 2.02
N ASN A 541 -8.71 8.07 2.04
CA ASN A 541 -7.53 8.52 2.78
C ASN A 541 -7.63 10.02 3.15
N PHE A 542 -6.70 10.50 3.96
CA PHE A 542 -6.48 11.91 4.26
C PHE A 542 -5.02 12.18 4.65
N VAL A 543 -4.59 13.45 4.57
CA VAL A 543 -3.21 13.87 4.83
C VAL A 543 -2.86 13.75 6.32
N ALA A 544 -1.75 13.09 6.63
CA ALA A 544 -1.35 12.83 8.02
C ALA A 544 -1.00 14.10 8.82
N GLY A 545 -0.47 15.14 8.16
CA GLY A 545 -0.07 16.38 8.81
C GLY A 545 -1.21 17.38 9.06
N THR A 546 -2.28 17.34 8.27
CA THR A 546 -3.38 18.33 8.36
C THR A 546 -4.72 17.71 8.74
N GLY A 547 -4.84 16.38 8.61
CA GLY A 547 -6.09 15.66 8.75
C GLY A 547 -7.07 15.96 7.62
N ASP A 548 -6.66 16.58 6.51
CA ASP A 548 -7.57 16.98 5.45
C ASP A 548 -7.70 15.93 4.34
N PHE A 549 -8.91 15.75 3.78
CA PHE A 549 -9.14 14.82 2.68
C PHE A 549 -8.73 15.42 1.31
N LEU A 550 -8.61 16.75 1.22
CA LEU A 550 -7.97 17.44 0.10
C LEU A 550 -6.46 17.59 0.38
N GLY A 551 -5.66 17.47 -0.68
CA GLY A 551 -4.19 17.46 -0.60
C GLY A 551 -3.56 16.07 -0.74
N THR A 552 -4.36 15.03 -0.93
CA THR A 552 -3.91 13.69 -1.33
C THR A 552 -3.97 13.55 -2.85
N GLU A 553 -3.04 12.83 -3.48
CA GLU A 553 -2.97 12.64 -4.95
C GLU A 553 -4.30 12.12 -5.54
N ILE A 554 -4.90 11.13 -4.88
CA ILE A 554 -6.21 10.63 -5.26
C ILE A 554 -7.01 10.16 -4.05
N ASN A 555 -8.33 10.34 -4.13
CA ASN A 555 -9.25 10.03 -3.05
C ASN A 555 -10.67 9.82 -3.59
N SER A 556 -11.39 8.86 -3.00
CA SER A 556 -12.80 8.58 -3.29
C SER A 556 -13.65 8.67 -2.02
N HIS A 557 -14.80 9.33 -2.13
CA HIS A 557 -15.88 9.21 -1.13
C HIS A 557 -16.58 7.85 -1.29
N ARG A 558 -17.36 7.44 -0.28
CA ARG A 558 -18.01 6.11 -0.23
C ARG A 558 -17.01 4.98 -0.52
N MET A 559 -15.84 5.01 0.11
CA MET A 559 -14.83 3.98 -0.09
C MET A 559 -15.18 2.72 0.69
N LEU A 560 -15.23 1.58 0.00
CA LEU A 560 -15.66 0.28 0.53
C LEU A 560 -14.89 -0.13 1.79
N TRP A 561 -13.57 0.08 1.73
CA TRP A 561 -12.62 -0.08 2.82
C TRP A 561 -13.01 0.66 4.10
N SER A 562 -13.19 1.96 3.96
CA SER A 562 -13.37 2.87 5.07
C SER A 562 -14.74 2.71 5.70
N MET A 563 -15.78 2.49 4.89
CA MET A 563 -17.12 2.17 5.43
C MET A 563 -17.13 0.82 6.15
N ALA A 564 -16.44 -0.21 5.63
CA ALA A 564 -16.29 -1.49 6.32
C ALA A 564 -15.54 -1.33 7.64
N GLY A 565 -14.50 -0.49 7.66
CA GLY A 565 -13.75 -0.14 8.86
C GLY A 565 -14.62 0.48 9.95
N ASN A 566 -15.46 1.46 9.59
CA ASN A 566 -16.40 2.08 10.54
C ASN A 566 -17.40 1.05 11.10
N LEU A 567 -18.00 0.24 10.23
CA LEU A 567 -18.92 -0.84 10.65
C LEU A 567 -18.22 -1.84 11.59
N ALA A 568 -16.95 -2.16 11.35
CA ALA A 568 -16.19 -3.08 12.18
C ALA A 568 -15.98 -2.55 13.61
N MET A 569 -15.92 -1.23 13.83
CA MET A 569 -15.81 -0.68 15.19
C MET A 569 -17.04 -1.03 16.04
N VAL A 570 -18.24 -1.01 15.47
CA VAL A 570 -19.44 -1.45 16.19
C VAL A 570 -19.45 -2.97 16.38
N HIS A 571 -19.28 -3.73 15.29
CA HIS A 571 -19.46 -5.18 15.33
C HIS A 571 -18.33 -5.92 16.07
N ARG A 572 -17.07 -5.58 15.78
CA ARG A 572 -15.90 -6.32 16.27
C ARG A 572 -15.31 -5.73 17.56
N VAL A 573 -15.40 -4.41 17.76
CA VAL A 573 -14.86 -3.77 18.97
C VAL A 573 -15.94 -3.66 20.04
N PHE A 574 -17.05 -2.95 19.77
CA PHE A 574 -18.06 -2.70 20.80
C PHE A 574 -18.95 -3.89 21.12
N MET A 575 -19.40 -4.65 20.12
CA MET A 575 -20.14 -5.90 20.35
C MET A 575 -19.17 -7.08 20.58
N GLY A 576 -17.90 -6.93 20.22
CA GLY A 576 -16.88 -7.94 20.48
C GLY A 576 -16.97 -9.20 19.62
N MET A 577 -17.55 -9.13 18.43
CA MET A 577 -17.88 -10.33 17.67
C MET A 577 -16.66 -10.93 16.95
N SER A 578 -16.36 -12.18 17.29
CA SER A 578 -15.35 -13.02 16.64
C SER A 578 -16.00 -14.28 16.08
N PHE A 579 -16.04 -14.39 14.75
CA PHE A 579 -16.60 -15.56 14.07
C PHE A 579 -15.58 -16.70 14.10
N GLU A 580 -16.02 -17.88 14.54
CA GLU A 580 -15.28 -19.13 14.60
C GLU A 580 -15.96 -20.19 13.71
N VAL A 581 -15.33 -21.34 13.49
CA VAL A 581 -15.90 -22.40 12.63
C VAL A 581 -17.20 -22.96 13.24
N ASP A 582 -17.17 -23.12 14.56
CA ASP A 582 -18.17 -23.76 15.40
C ASP A 582 -19.10 -22.77 16.11
N GLY A 583 -18.97 -21.45 15.89
CA GLY A 583 -19.87 -20.47 16.48
C GLY A 583 -19.40 -19.01 16.41
N LEU A 584 -19.99 -18.18 17.25
CA LEU A 584 -19.71 -16.77 17.41
C LEU A 584 -19.33 -16.48 18.87
N ARG A 585 -18.11 -15.97 19.08
CA ARG A 585 -17.61 -15.56 20.40
C ARG A 585 -17.76 -14.06 20.62
N PHE A 586 -18.09 -13.68 21.85
CA PHE A 586 -18.20 -12.29 22.28
C PHE A 586 -17.05 -11.90 23.21
N HIS A 587 -16.31 -10.87 22.82
CA HIS A 587 -15.24 -10.24 23.58
C HIS A 587 -15.22 -8.72 23.35
N PRO A 588 -16.21 -7.97 23.88
CA PRO A 588 -16.29 -6.53 23.67
C PRO A 588 -15.13 -5.81 24.37
N VAL A 589 -14.57 -4.82 23.67
CA VAL A 589 -13.43 -4.02 24.13
C VAL A 589 -13.82 -2.55 24.04
N ILE A 590 -14.23 -1.96 25.17
CA ILE A 590 -14.87 -0.65 25.19
C ILE A 590 -14.03 0.30 26.05
N PRO A 591 -13.43 1.36 25.49
CA PRO A 591 -12.72 2.35 26.29
C PRO A 591 -13.64 3.00 27.32
N SER A 592 -13.09 3.37 28.48
CA SER A 592 -13.78 4.02 29.59
C SER A 592 -14.45 5.35 29.23
N THR A 593 -14.01 5.99 28.14
CA THR A 593 -14.58 7.20 27.55
C THR A 593 -15.86 6.96 26.74
N TYR A 594 -16.21 5.70 26.47
CA TYR A 594 -17.46 5.27 25.83
C TYR A 594 -18.37 4.52 26.82
N PRO A 595 -18.79 5.12 27.95
CA PRO A 595 -19.62 4.44 28.94
C PRO A 595 -21.04 4.19 28.41
N GLY A 596 -21.86 3.58 29.27
CA GLY A 596 -23.30 3.44 29.05
C GLY A 596 -23.67 2.18 28.30
N THR A 597 -24.83 2.23 27.64
CA THR A 597 -25.42 1.07 26.95
C THR A 597 -25.26 1.18 25.45
N LYS A 598 -24.92 0.07 24.80
CA LYS A 598 -24.85 -0.09 23.34
C LYS A 598 -25.75 -1.24 22.94
N SER A 599 -26.55 -1.07 21.90
CA SER A 599 -27.49 -2.10 21.43
C SER A 599 -27.38 -2.26 19.92
N LEU A 600 -27.25 -3.50 19.46
CA LEU A 600 -27.30 -3.90 18.07
C LEU A 600 -28.46 -4.89 17.91
N SER A 601 -29.51 -4.50 17.21
CA SER A 601 -30.69 -5.34 16.96
C SER A 601 -30.76 -5.81 15.52
N ASN A 602 -31.50 -6.89 15.28
CA ASN A 602 -31.69 -7.46 13.94
C ASN A 602 -30.37 -7.87 13.25
N PHE A 603 -29.41 -8.41 14.03
CA PHE A 603 -28.17 -8.94 13.47
C PHE A 603 -28.35 -10.39 13.05
N HIS A 604 -28.21 -10.68 11.76
CA HIS A 604 -28.36 -12.04 11.24
C HIS A 604 -27.04 -12.81 11.31
N TYR A 605 -27.07 -13.99 11.92
CA TYR A 605 -25.94 -14.93 11.96
C TYR A 605 -26.46 -16.33 11.70
N ARG A 606 -26.14 -16.88 10.52
CA ARG A 606 -26.68 -18.16 10.03
C ARG A 606 -28.21 -18.17 10.16
N ASP A 607 -28.78 -19.17 10.82
CA ASP A 607 -30.22 -19.30 11.03
C ASP A 607 -30.74 -18.48 12.23
N ALA A 608 -29.88 -17.75 12.93
CA ALA A 608 -30.21 -16.92 14.08
C ALA A 608 -30.36 -15.43 13.73
N VAL A 609 -31.23 -14.75 14.49
CA VAL A 609 -31.36 -13.29 14.53
C VAL A 609 -31.08 -12.82 15.95
N LEU A 610 -30.05 -12.01 16.12
CA LEU A 610 -29.53 -11.60 17.43
C LEU A 610 -29.89 -10.14 17.72
N ASP A 611 -30.42 -9.92 18.91
CA ASP A 611 -30.50 -8.61 19.57
C ASP A 611 -29.46 -8.58 20.70
N ILE A 612 -28.36 -7.86 20.49
CA ILE A 612 -27.20 -7.79 21.38
C ILE A 612 -27.22 -6.47 22.14
N THR A 613 -27.09 -6.51 23.46
CA THR A 613 -26.93 -5.34 24.31
C THR A 613 -25.68 -5.48 25.16
N VAL A 614 -24.83 -4.46 25.15
CA VAL A 614 -23.61 -4.37 25.97
C VAL A 614 -23.74 -3.18 26.90
N GLU A 615 -23.55 -3.40 28.20
CA GLU A 615 -23.59 -2.37 29.23
C GLU A 615 -22.23 -2.22 29.93
N GLY A 616 -21.73 -0.99 29.96
CA GLY A 616 -20.49 -0.64 30.65
C GLY A 616 -19.27 -0.53 29.73
N PHE A 617 -18.08 -0.56 30.34
CA PHE A 617 -16.80 -0.42 29.66
C PHE A 617 -15.75 -1.42 30.19
N GLY A 618 -14.61 -1.50 29.49
CA GLY A 618 -13.51 -2.42 29.78
C GLY A 618 -13.34 -3.46 28.69
N ASN A 619 -12.41 -4.40 28.92
CA ASN A 619 -12.14 -5.56 28.05
C ASN A 619 -12.41 -6.90 28.76
N ARG A 620 -13.17 -6.87 29.86
CA ARG A 620 -13.57 -8.06 30.63
C ARG A 620 -15.08 -8.06 30.85
N ILE A 621 -15.70 -9.19 30.56
CA ILE A 621 -17.11 -9.45 30.81
C ILE A 621 -17.29 -9.81 32.30
N GLU A 622 -18.26 -9.19 32.96
CA GLU A 622 -18.74 -9.59 34.30
C GLU A 622 -19.75 -10.73 34.18
N SER A 623 -20.73 -10.58 33.29
CA SER A 623 -21.73 -11.61 32.99
C SER A 623 -22.24 -11.50 31.56
N ILE A 624 -22.60 -12.62 30.96
CA ILE A 624 -23.28 -12.68 29.66
C ILE A 624 -24.43 -13.69 29.71
N THR A 625 -25.56 -13.35 29.10
CA THR A 625 -26.73 -14.23 29.02
C THR A 625 -27.27 -14.34 27.60
N LEU A 626 -27.80 -15.52 27.26
CA LEU A 626 -28.61 -15.81 26.08
C LEU A 626 -30.05 -16.06 26.55
N ASP A 627 -30.99 -15.22 26.12
CA ASP A 627 -32.41 -15.30 26.50
C ASP A 627 -32.65 -15.33 28.03
N GLY A 628 -31.77 -14.66 28.79
CA GLY A 628 -31.82 -14.57 30.25
C GLY A 628 -31.05 -15.66 30.99
N GLU A 629 -30.61 -16.72 30.31
CA GLU A 629 -29.79 -17.78 30.90
C GLU A 629 -28.29 -17.53 30.65
N PRO A 630 -27.38 -17.89 31.57
CA PRO A 630 -25.94 -17.71 31.37
C PRO A 630 -25.43 -18.32 30.07
N LEU A 631 -24.66 -17.55 29.29
CA LEU A 631 -24.00 -18.04 28.08
C LEU A 631 -22.57 -18.46 28.42
N GLU A 632 -22.32 -19.76 28.47
CA GLU A 632 -21.00 -20.30 28.81
C GLU A 632 -19.93 -19.82 27.82
N GLU A 633 -18.76 -19.47 28.36
CA GLU A 633 -17.59 -18.98 27.61
C GLU A 633 -17.85 -17.78 26.67
N ALA A 634 -18.98 -17.08 26.85
CA ALA A 634 -19.45 -16.05 25.94
C ALA A 634 -19.51 -16.53 24.48
N PHE A 635 -19.95 -17.77 24.26
CA PHE A 635 -19.92 -18.43 22.97
C PHE A 635 -21.31 -18.88 22.51
N LEU A 636 -21.75 -18.38 21.36
CA LEU A 636 -22.98 -18.81 20.69
C LEU A 636 -22.67 -19.92 19.68
N PRO A 637 -23.20 -21.15 19.85
CA PRO A 637 -22.93 -22.24 18.93
C PRO A 637 -23.43 -21.99 17.50
N ALA A 638 -22.70 -22.54 16.53
CA ALA A 638 -22.98 -22.52 15.10
C ALA A 638 -24.40 -22.94 14.67
N GLY A 639 -25.04 -23.79 15.47
CA GLY A 639 -26.40 -24.31 15.22
C GLY A 639 -27.51 -23.49 15.88
N ALA A 640 -27.20 -22.34 16.48
CA ALA A 640 -28.21 -21.42 16.99
C ALA A 640 -29.16 -20.99 15.87
N SER A 641 -30.46 -20.89 16.18
CA SER A 641 -31.49 -20.63 15.19
C SER A 641 -32.68 -19.90 15.79
N GLY A 642 -33.34 -19.05 15.00
CA GLY A 642 -34.44 -18.24 15.48
C GLY A 642 -33.96 -16.96 16.17
N LYS A 643 -34.86 -16.28 16.86
CA LYS A 643 -34.58 -14.98 17.46
C LYS A 643 -34.05 -15.14 18.89
N HIS A 644 -32.93 -14.51 19.18
CA HIS A 644 -32.27 -14.56 20.49
C HIS A 644 -31.87 -13.17 20.98
N SER A 645 -31.89 -12.99 22.30
CA SER A 645 -31.35 -11.81 22.97
C SER A 645 -30.07 -12.15 23.72
N ILE A 646 -29.02 -11.37 23.47
CA ILE A 646 -27.73 -11.47 24.15
C ILE A 646 -27.54 -10.21 24.99
N TYR A 647 -27.31 -10.38 26.27
CA TYR A 647 -27.06 -9.28 27.20
C TYR A 647 -25.71 -9.46 27.87
N ILE A 648 -24.83 -8.47 27.72
CA ILE A 648 -23.45 -8.49 28.18
C ILE A 648 -23.26 -7.33 29.17
N VAL A 649 -22.80 -7.65 30.37
CA VAL A 649 -22.40 -6.66 31.38
C VAL A 649 -20.89 -6.67 31.51
N MET A 650 -20.27 -5.51 31.36
CA MET A 650 -18.83 -5.34 31.49
C MET A 650 -18.41 -5.12 32.95
N LYS A 651 -17.16 -5.45 33.28
CA LYS A 651 -16.61 -5.24 34.63
C LYS A 651 -16.45 -3.77 35.04
N ASN A 652 -16.56 -2.82 34.09
CA ASN A 652 -16.32 -1.39 34.31
C ASN A 652 -14.91 -1.13 34.88
N GLN A 653 -13.92 -1.81 34.30
CA GLN A 653 -12.50 -1.68 34.64
C GLN A 653 -11.73 -1.16 33.43
N PRO A 654 -10.91 -0.11 33.58
CA PRO A 654 -9.99 0.34 32.53
C PRO A 654 -9.01 -0.76 32.15
N PHE A 655 -8.38 -0.64 30.98
CA PHE A 655 -7.44 -1.65 30.52
C PHE A 655 -6.12 -1.51 31.29
N GLU A 656 -5.30 -2.56 31.31
CA GLU A 656 -3.99 -2.52 31.97
C GLU A 656 -2.93 -1.76 31.12
N GLY A 657 -3.02 -1.83 29.78
CA GLY A 657 -2.10 -1.14 28.85
C GLY A 657 -2.55 0.29 28.53
N SER A 658 -1.65 1.27 28.73
CA SER A 658 -1.99 2.69 28.56
C SER A 658 -0.94 3.55 27.84
N ASP A 659 0.16 3.00 27.35
CA ASP A 659 1.17 3.81 26.66
C ASP A 659 0.82 3.99 25.18
N ILE A 660 1.09 5.17 24.65
CA ILE A 660 0.93 5.54 23.24
C ILE A 660 2.16 6.35 22.83
N ASN A 661 2.78 6.00 21.70
CA ASN A 661 3.90 6.75 21.13
C ASN A 661 3.38 7.78 20.12
N LEU A 662 2.78 8.86 20.65
CA LEU A 662 2.35 9.99 19.85
C LEU A 662 3.57 10.84 19.47
N VAL A 663 3.79 11.04 18.18
CA VAL A 663 4.95 11.74 17.62
C VAL A 663 4.52 12.78 16.60
N ASP A 664 5.37 13.78 16.36
CA ASP A 664 5.20 14.72 15.27
C ASP A 664 5.31 13.98 13.92
N ASN A 665 4.62 14.52 12.91
CA ASN A 665 4.77 14.02 11.55
C ASN A 665 6.18 14.36 11.03
N HIS A 666 6.98 13.32 10.77
CA HIS A 666 8.39 13.46 10.43
C HIS A 666 8.70 12.83 9.07
N PHE A 667 9.63 13.44 8.33
CA PHE A 667 10.15 12.93 7.08
C PHE A 667 11.61 12.53 7.28
N SER A 668 12.01 11.34 6.84
CA SER A 668 13.44 10.99 6.82
C SER A 668 14.19 11.82 5.79
N LEU A 669 15.51 11.69 5.76
CA LEU A 669 16.34 12.24 4.68
C LEU A 669 16.10 11.50 3.35
N PRO A 670 16.35 12.16 2.20
CA PRO A 670 16.38 11.48 0.91
C PRO A 670 17.57 10.50 0.86
N ASN A 671 17.43 9.43 0.10
CA ASN A 671 18.54 8.50 -0.09
C ASN A 671 19.71 9.18 -0.85
N PRO A 672 20.97 8.94 -0.43
CA PRO A 672 22.13 9.45 -1.14
C PRO A 672 22.15 9.05 -2.62
N GLN A 673 22.45 10.02 -3.49
CA GLN A 673 22.67 9.80 -4.91
C GLN A 673 24.15 9.53 -5.13
N VAL A 674 24.51 8.26 -5.32
CA VAL A 674 25.91 7.82 -5.36
C VAL A 674 26.36 7.65 -6.81
N GLN A 675 27.45 8.33 -7.15
CA GLN A 675 28.15 8.19 -8.43
C GLN A 675 29.42 7.38 -8.25
N LYS A 676 29.70 6.52 -9.24
CA LYS A 676 30.90 5.69 -9.29
C LYS A 676 31.85 6.24 -10.35
N ASP A 677 33.09 6.52 -9.95
CA ASP A 677 34.21 6.84 -10.83
C ASP A 677 35.41 5.95 -10.49
N GLY A 678 35.65 4.92 -11.33
CA GLY A 678 36.62 3.87 -11.04
C GLY A 678 36.35 3.19 -9.68
N PRO A 679 37.32 3.20 -8.73
CA PRO A 679 37.14 2.69 -7.37
C PRO A 679 36.51 3.70 -6.40
N SER A 680 36.22 4.92 -6.84
CA SER A 680 35.69 5.99 -5.98
C SER A 680 34.16 6.02 -6.05
N LEU A 681 33.51 5.98 -4.88
CA LEU A 681 32.08 6.19 -4.69
C LEU A 681 31.89 7.58 -4.08
N SER A 682 31.17 8.46 -4.76
CA SER A 682 30.97 9.85 -4.33
C SER A 682 29.50 10.20 -4.30
N TRP A 683 29.09 10.99 -3.31
CA TRP A 683 27.74 11.53 -3.18
C TRP A 683 27.79 12.97 -2.68
N GLU A 684 26.76 13.74 -3.03
CA GLU A 684 26.55 15.09 -2.50
C GLU A 684 26.16 15.04 -1.02
N ALA A 685 26.56 16.05 -0.26
CA ALA A 685 26.11 16.20 1.12
C ALA A 685 24.57 16.34 1.14
N VAL A 686 23.91 15.54 1.97
CA VAL A 686 22.46 15.51 2.13
C VAL A 686 22.13 16.48 3.26
N PRO A 687 21.35 17.55 3.01
CA PRO A 687 20.99 18.51 4.05
C PRO A 687 20.35 17.81 5.26
N GLY A 688 20.87 18.09 6.46
CA GLY A 688 20.40 17.46 7.72
C GLY A 688 21.04 16.12 8.08
N ALA A 689 21.87 15.54 7.20
CA ALA A 689 22.61 14.31 7.52
C ALA A 689 23.68 14.57 8.59
N VAL A 690 23.65 13.76 9.65
CA VAL A 690 24.69 13.78 10.70
C VAL A 690 25.78 12.74 10.44
N GLU A 691 25.44 11.66 9.74
CA GLU A 691 26.32 10.54 9.42
C GLU A 691 25.77 9.76 8.22
N TYR A 692 26.64 9.06 7.50
CA TYR A 692 26.30 8.12 6.44
C TYR A 692 26.68 6.70 6.86
N LEU A 693 25.81 5.73 6.56
CA LEU A 693 26.06 4.31 6.78
C LEU A 693 26.46 3.67 5.45
N ILE A 694 27.59 2.97 5.45
CA ILE A 694 28.10 2.27 4.27
C ILE A 694 27.87 0.77 4.46
N TYR A 695 27.09 0.18 3.57
CA TYR A 695 26.85 -1.25 3.54
C TYR A 695 27.68 -1.90 2.43
N LYS A 696 28.26 -3.06 2.74
CA LYS A 696 28.97 -3.92 1.80
C LYS A 696 28.37 -5.32 1.86
N ASP A 697 27.89 -5.82 0.72
CA ASP A 697 27.30 -7.16 0.60
C ASP A 697 26.15 -7.40 1.61
N GLY A 698 25.37 -6.35 1.89
CA GLY A 698 24.24 -6.36 2.84
C GLY A 698 24.60 -5.98 4.27
N GLU A 699 25.87 -6.07 4.66
CA GLU A 699 26.34 -5.84 6.03
C GLU A 699 26.86 -4.41 6.23
N LEU A 700 26.67 -3.83 7.41
CA LEU A 700 27.22 -2.52 7.75
C LEU A 700 28.76 -2.60 7.81
N LEU A 701 29.44 -1.89 6.92
CA LEU A 701 30.90 -1.84 6.84
C LEU A 701 31.47 -0.77 7.77
N GLU A 702 31.05 0.48 7.59
CA GLU A 702 31.52 1.61 8.38
C GLU A 702 30.52 2.77 8.35
N LYS A 703 30.78 3.76 9.21
CA LYS A 703 30.06 5.01 9.24
C LYS A 703 30.99 6.17 8.92
N THR A 704 30.51 7.18 8.21
CA THR A 704 31.33 8.31 7.77
C THR A 704 30.55 9.62 7.75
N THR A 705 31.24 10.74 7.88
CA THR A 705 30.68 12.08 7.64
C THR A 705 31.20 12.71 6.34
N THR A 706 32.05 11.99 5.59
CA THR A 706 32.77 12.52 4.42
C THR A 706 32.60 11.65 3.19
N SER A 707 32.59 12.31 2.03
CA SER A 707 32.58 11.74 0.67
C SER A 707 33.80 12.32 -0.08
N PRO A 708 34.48 11.56 -0.96
CA PRO A 708 34.15 10.22 -1.45
C PRO A 708 34.72 9.06 -0.61
N LEU A 709 34.26 7.84 -0.89
CA LEU A 709 34.79 6.56 -0.39
C LEU A 709 35.55 5.82 -1.49
N VAL A 710 36.75 5.31 -1.20
CA VAL A 710 37.50 4.44 -2.11
C VAL A 710 37.29 2.98 -1.74
N VAL A 711 36.79 2.17 -2.67
CA VAL A 711 36.47 0.75 -2.45
C VAL A 711 37.43 -0.19 -3.20
N PRO A 712 37.76 -1.36 -2.64
CA PRO A 712 38.52 -2.41 -3.33
C PRO A 712 37.83 -2.88 -4.62
N THR A 713 38.61 -3.19 -5.65
CA THR A 713 38.10 -3.60 -6.98
C THR A 713 38.52 -5.00 -7.40
N GLU A 714 39.28 -5.70 -6.57
CA GLU A 714 39.87 -7.00 -6.89
C GLU A 714 38.86 -8.16 -6.83
N LYS A 715 37.78 -7.97 -6.08
CA LYS A 715 36.69 -8.94 -5.88
C LYS A 715 35.35 -8.31 -6.15
N VAL A 716 34.37 -9.14 -6.49
CA VAL A 716 33.00 -8.68 -6.62
C VAL A 716 32.48 -8.27 -5.25
N ALA A 717 31.90 -7.08 -5.17
CA ALA A 717 31.23 -6.57 -3.99
C ALA A 717 30.11 -5.61 -4.39
N GLU A 718 29.05 -5.55 -3.57
CA GLU A 718 27.96 -4.60 -3.73
C GLU A 718 28.01 -3.57 -2.60
N TYR A 719 27.98 -2.29 -2.95
CA TYR A 719 27.97 -1.19 -1.98
C TYR A 719 26.67 -0.41 -2.03
N LYS A 720 26.20 0.01 -0.86
CA LYS A 720 25.02 0.84 -0.66
C LYS A 720 25.30 1.88 0.43
N ILE A 721 24.75 3.08 0.29
CA ILE A 721 24.96 4.16 1.26
C ILE A 721 23.60 4.74 1.67
N SER A 722 23.36 4.91 2.98
CA SER A 722 22.20 5.63 3.52
C SER A 722 22.65 6.83 4.36
N ALA A 723 21.72 7.74 4.64
CA ALA A 723 21.94 8.91 5.49
C ALA A 723 21.13 8.78 6.80
N LEU A 724 21.74 9.19 7.91
CA LEU A 724 21.08 9.32 9.20
C LEU A 724 20.78 10.78 9.51
N ASP A 725 19.56 11.06 9.98
CA ASP A 725 19.22 12.37 10.55
C ASP A 725 19.63 12.51 12.02
N ASN A 726 19.43 13.71 12.56
CA ASN A 726 19.72 14.02 13.96
C ASN A 726 18.80 13.33 14.98
N MET A 727 17.68 12.73 14.54
CA MET A 727 16.76 11.93 15.36
C MET A 727 17.08 10.43 15.29
N GLY A 728 18.05 10.03 14.46
CA GLY A 728 18.45 8.64 14.26
C GLY A 728 17.59 7.87 13.28
N TYR A 729 16.77 8.54 12.45
CA TYR A 729 16.07 7.88 11.36
C TYR A 729 16.99 7.73 10.15
N GLU A 730 17.01 6.51 9.60
CA GLU A 730 17.75 6.17 8.40
C GLU A 730 16.92 6.45 7.15
N SER A 731 17.53 7.02 6.12
CA SER A 731 16.97 7.09 4.78
C SER A 731 16.89 5.69 4.15
N PHE A 732 16.25 5.56 2.98
CA PHE A 732 16.56 4.41 2.13
C PHE A 732 18.04 4.42 1.72
N THR A 733 18.58 3.27 1.37
CA THR A 733 19.91 3.19 0.75
C THR A 733 19.88 3.76 -0.67
N SER A 734 21.05 4.18 -1.15
CA SER A 734 21.31 4.37 -2.57
C SER A 734 21.02 3.11 -3.38
N GLU A 735 20.98 3.25 -4.71
CA GLU A 735 20.98 2.08 -5.61
C GLU A 735 22.18 1.17 -5.30
N PRO A 736 22.02 -0.17 -5.31
CA PRO A 736 23.14 -1.08 -5.12
C PRO A 736 24.17 -0.96 -6.25
N LEU A 737 25.39 -0.55 -5.89
CA LEU A 737 26.50 -0.36 -6.81
C LEU A 737 27.43 -1.57 -6.78
N ARG A 738 27.42 -2.35 -7.86
CA ARG A 738 28.33 -3.47 -8.02
C ARG A 738 29.71 -3.01 -8.47
N ILE A 739 30.72 -3.45 -7.72
CA ILE A 739 32.13 -3.41 -8.11
C ILE A 739 32.50 -4.82 -8.52
N ALA A 740 32.96 -4.98 -9.76
CA ALA A 740 33.41 -6.26 -10.28
C ALA A 740 34.57 -6.01 -11.25
N PRO A 741 35.66 -6.81 -11.19
CA PRO A 741 36.67 -6.80 -12.24
C PRO A 741 36.03 -7.12 -13.60
N GLU A 742 36.44 -6.45 -14.68
CA GLU A 742 35.90 -6.73 -16.02
C GLU A 742 36.04 -8.21 -16.40
N LYS A 743 37.15 -8.85 -16.02
CA LYS A 743 37.40 -10.28 -16.23
C LYS A 743 36.41 -11.21 -15.52
N ALA A 744 35.70 -10.73 -14.49
CA ALA A 744 34.70 -11.51 -13.77
C ALA A 744 33.35 -11.52 -14.50
N ILE A 745 33.13 -10.59 -15.44
CA ILE A 745 31.88 -10.45 -16.18
C ILE A 745 32.01 -11.13 -17.54
N ARG A 746 31.06 -12.01 -17.85
CA ARG A 746 30.93 -12.63 -19.16
C ARG A 746 29.51 -12.47 -19.68
N ILE A 747 29.41 -12.07 -20.95
CA ILE A 747 28.14 -11.95 -21.67
C ILE A 747 28.03 -13.10 -22.67
N ILE A 748 26.85 -13.72 -22.75
CA ILE A 748 26.55 -14.79 -23.69
C ILE A 748 25.24 -14.41 -24.41
N GLU A 749 25.37 -14.13 -25.71
CA GLU A 749 24.29 -13.68 -26.59
C GLU A 749 23.31 -14.85 -26.85
N VAL A 750 22.02 -14.68 -26.50
CA VAL A 750 21.05 -15.79 -26.47
C VAL A 750 20.64 -16.23 -27.88
N GLU A 751 20.70 -15.34 -28.87
CA GLU A 751 20.39 -15.62 -30.27
C GLU A 751 21.36 -16.61 -30.93
N GLN A 752 22.51 -16.90 -30.30
CA GLN A 752 23.43 -17.94 -30.74
C GLN A 752 22.85 -19.36 -30.63
N PHE A 753 21.88 -19.58 -29.75
CA PHE A 753 21.36 -20.91 -29.42
C PHE A 753 20.02 -21.23 -30.09
N THR A 754 19.22 -20.22 -30.41
CA THR A 754 17.87 -20.41 -30.98
C THR A 754 17.56 -19.53 -32.18
N GLY A 755 18.52 -18.71 -32.64
CA GLY A 755 18.37 -17.79 -33.76
C GLY A 755 17.75 -16.45 -33.36
N ALA A 756 18.12 -15.40 -34.08
CA ALA A 756 17.63 -14.04 -33.84
C ALA A 756 16.18 -13.86 -34.32
N SER A 757 15.41 -13.09 -33.56
CA SER A 757 14.09 -12.62 -33.95
C SER A 757 14.19 -11.66 -35.14
N GLY A 758 13.19 -11.69 -36.03
CA GLY A 758 13.06 -10.74 -37.14
C GLY A 758 12.31 -9.45 -36.79
N LEU A 759 12.02 -9.23 -35.50
CA LEU A 759 11.29 -8.05 -35.04
C LEU A 759 12.18 -6.79 -35.11
N PRO A 760 11.63 -5.61 -35.47
CA PRO A 760 12.41 -4.43 -35.82
C PRO A 760 12.87 -3.58 -34.61
N TYR A 761 13.11 -4.20 -33.45
CA TYR A 761 13.51 -3.49 -32.24
C TYR A 761 15.01 -3.19 -32.25
N THR A 762 15.46 -2.17 -31.50
CA THR A 762 16.86 -1.70 -31.50
C THR A 762 17.46 -1.73 -30.10
N ASN A 763 18.70 -1.25 -29.91
CA ASN A 763 19.42 -1.16 -28.62
C ASN A 763 19.80 -2.50 -27.93
N TYR A 764 19.67 -3.63 -28.64
CA TYR A 764 20.17 -4.95 -28.24
C TYR A 764 21.70 -5.10 -28.50
N SER A 765 22.33 -6.15 -27.98
CA SER A 765 23.73 -6.50 -28.30
C SER A 765 23.86 -7.65 -29.30
N GLY A 766 25.09 -7.98 -29.69
CA GLY A 766 25.33 -9.07 -30.64
C GLY A 766 24.67 -8.82 -31.99
N ARG A 767 24.00 -9.85 -32.53
CA ARG A 767 23.36 -9.82 -33.86
C ARG A 767 21.85 -9.72 -33.80
N GLY A 768 21.26 -9.72 -32.61
CA GLY A 768 19.82 -9.72 -32.41
C GLY A 768 19.43 -10.24 -31.03
N PHE A 769 18.13 -10.39 -30.82
CA PHE A 769 17.54 -10.89 -29.58
C PHE A 769 16.59 -12.05 -29.87
N VAL A 770 16.09 -12.71 -28.83
CA VAL A 770 15.17 -13.85 -28.92
C VAL A 770 13.81 -13.49 -28.34
N GLU A 771 12.75 -13.75 -29.09
CA GLU A 771 11.37 -13.65 -28.58
C GLU A 771 11.02 -14.89 -27.77
N ILE A 772 10.64 -14.73 -26.50
CA ILE A 772 10.01 -15.78 -25.68
C ILE A 772 8.53 -15.48 -25.52
N SER A 773 7.67 -16.49 -25.64
CA SER A 773 6.22 -16.36 -25.40
C SER A 773 5.60 -17.68 -24.92
N ASN A 774 4.27 -17.71 -24.80
CA ASN A 774 3.51 -18.94 -24.54
C ASN A 774 3.65 -19.98 -25.66
N GLU A 775 4.07 -19.55 -26.86
CA GLU A 775 4.11 -20.39 -28.07
C GLU A 775 5.51 -20.49 -28.67
N LYS A 776 6.31 -19.42 -28.59
CA LYS A 776 7.65 -19.34 -29.16
C LYS A 776 8.71 -19.50 -28.08
N ASN A 777 9.76 -20.25 -28.40
CA ASN A 777 10.95 -20.42 -27.57
C ASN A 777 10.61 -20.69 -26.10
N ARG A 778 9.64 -21.61 -25.89
CA ARG A 778 9.19 -22.04 -24.55
C ARG A 778 10.31 -22.68 -23.72
N SER A 779 11.37 -23.14 -24.37
CA SER A 779 12.58 -23.62 -23.74
C SER A 779 13.77 -23.21 -24.58
N ILE A 780 14.76 -22.56 -23.97
CA ILE A 780 16.04 -22.20 -24.59
C ILE A 780 17.13 -22.89 -23.78
N GLU A 781 17.85 -23.81 -24.40
CA GLU A 781 18.99 -24.50 -23.79
C GLU A 781 20.29 -23.90 -24.32
N MET A 782 21.17 -23.50 -23.40
CA MET A 782 22.45 -22.86 -23.67
C MET A 782 23.56 -23.74 -23.11
N LEU A 783 24.38 -24.29 -24.01
CA LEU A 783 25.60 -25.01 -23.64
C LEU A 783 26.73 -23.99 -23.52
N ILE A 784 27.23 -23.80 -22.30
CA ILE A 784 28.25 -22.80 -21.99
C ILE A 784 29.50 -23.50 -21.46
N ASP A 785 30.69 -23.01 -21.82
CA ASP A 785 31.96 -23.56 -21.34
C ASP A 785 32.64 -22.56 -20.41
N MET A 786 32.93 -22.95 -19.17
CA MET A 786 33.50 -22.08 -18.13
C MET A 786 34.98 -22.38 -17.88
N GLU A 787 35.82 -21.34 -17.83
CA GLU A 787 37.27 -21.51 -17.60
C GLU A 787 37.59 -22.01 -16.18
N GLU A 788 36.77 -21.59 -15.22
CA GLU A 788 36.89 -21.90 -13.80
C GLU A 788 35.56 -22.44 -13.26
N ALA A 789 35.65 -23.31 -12.26
CA ALA A 789 34.49 -23.71 -11.47
C ALA A 789 34.28 -22.69 -10.35
N GLY A 790 33.03 -22.41 -9.99
CA GLY A 790 32.74 -21.44 -8.95
C GLY A 790 31.27 -21.07 -8.86
N ASP A 791 30.99 -20.11 -8.00
CA ASP A 791 29.67 -19.50 -7.88
C ASP A 791 29.58 -18.30 -8.81
N TYR A 792 28.55 -18.29 -9.65
CA TYR A 792 28.31 -17.25 -10.64
C TYR A 792 26.94 -16.65 -10.39
N LEU A 793 26.89 -15.32 -10.34
CA LEU A 793 25.63 -14.62 -10.43
C LEU A 793 25.15 -14.61 -11.88
N ILE A 794 23.88 -14.98 -12.09
CA ILE A 794 23.25 -15.07 -13.41
C ILE A 794 22.03 -14.15 -13.47
N ASP A 795 21.99 -13.25 -14.44
CA ASP A 795 20.83 -12.43 -14.82
C ASP A 795 20.73 -12.31 -16.35
N PHE A 796 19.55 -11.92 -16.84
CA PHE A 796 19.26 -11.78 -18.26
C PHE A 796 18.91 -10.33 -18.59
N ARG A 797 19.47 -9.81 -19.68
CA ARG A 797 19.02 -8.54 -20.26
C ARG A 797 17.79 -8.79 -21.13
N TYR A 798 16.75 -7.99 -20.94
CA TYR A 798 15.44 -8.24 -21.54
C TYR A 798 14.68 -6.94 -21.88
N SER A 799 13.67 -7.07 -22.74
CA SER A 799 12.65 -6.05 -22.98
C SER A 799 11.24 -6.67 -22.87
N ASN A 800 10.27 -5.90 -22.35
CA ASN A 800 8.87 -6.30 -22.32
C ASN A 800 7.97 -5.07 -22.54
N GLY A 801 7.63 -4.82 -23.80
CA GLY A 801 6.73 -3.74 -24.21
C GLY A 801 5.24 -4.11 -24.16
N SER A 802 4.84 -5.18 -23.45
CA SER A 802 3.46 -5.70 -23.53
C SER A 802 2.40 -4.80 -22.88
N GLY A 803 2.81 -3.76 -22.14
CA GLY A 803 1.93 -2.77 -21.52
C GLY A 803 2.70 -1.84 -20.56
N PRO A 804 1.98 -1.06 -19.75
CA PRO A 804 2.54 0.04 -18.96
C PRO A 804 3.51 -0.42 -17.89
N TRP A 805 4.27 0.52 -17.34
CA TRP A 805 5.23 0.26 -16.27
C TRP A 805 4.56 -0.06 -14.93
N ASN A 806 3.44 0.58 -14.59
CA ASN A 806 2.83 0.58 -13.25
C ASN A 806 1.54 -0.25 -13.13
N THR A 807 1.01 -0.80 -14.22
CA THR A 807 -0.32 -1.45 -14.23
C THR A 807 -0.35 -2.60 -15.25
N ASP A 808 -1.55 -3.10 -15.55
CA ASP A 808 -1.82 -4.26 -16.41
C ASP A 808 -1.32 -5.58 -15.76
N ASN A 809 -1.31 -6.70 -16.50
CA ASN A 809 -1.12 -8.03 -15.92
C ASN A 809 -0.24 -8.99 -16.75
N LYS A 810 0.72 -8.45 -17.51
CA LYS A 810 1.49 -9.17 -18.54
C LYS A 810 2.98 -9.34 -18.20
N CYS A 811 3.34 -9.43 -16.92
CA CYS A 811 4.70 -9.80 -16.53
C CYS A 811 5.05 -11.18 -17.12
N ALA A 812 6.18 -11.30 -17.82
CA ALA A 812 6.65 -12.60 -18.31
C ALA A 812 7.48 -13.32 -17.24
N ILE A 813 7.40 -14.65 -17.21
CA ILE A 813 8.05 -15.49 -16.17
C ILE A 813 8.66 -16.73 -16.83
N ARG A 814 9.89 -17.08 -16.51
CA ARG A 814 10.51 -18.35 -16.93
C ARG A 814 11.32 -18.93 -15.79
N ASP A 815 11.35 -20.25 -15.67
CA ASP A 815 12.25 -20.93 -14.75
C ASP A 815 13.66 -21.10 -15.34
N LEU A 816 14.67 -20.79 -14.53
CA LEU A 816 16.07 -21.08 -14.82
C LEU A 816 16.44 -22.46 -14.27
N TYR A 817 17.08 -23.26 -15.11
CA TYR A 817 17.73 -24.50 -14.73
C TYR A 817 19.23 -24.42 -15.02
N ALA A 818 20.04 -25.04 -14.18
CA ALA A 818 21.47 -25.19 -14.36
C ALA A 818 21.88 -26.64 -14.13
N ASN A 819 22.57 -27.25 -15.10
CA ASN A 819 23.05 -28.63 -15.07
C ASN A 819 21.95 -29.65 -14.69
N GLY A 820 20.72 -29.42 -15.18
CA GLY A 820 19.54 -30.26 -14.92
C GLY A 820 18.80 -29.96 -13.61
N GLY A 821 19.36 -29.17 -12.69
CA GLY A 821 18.70 -28.72 -11.47
C GLY A 821 17.91 -27.42 -11.67
N ARG A 822 16.73 -27.31 -11.03
CA ARG A 822 15.96 -26.06 -11.00
C ARG A 822 16.68 -25.05 -10.11
N VAL A 823 16.94 -23.86 -10.64
CA VAL A 823 17.50 -22.72 -9.89
C VAL A 823 16.37 -21.87 -9.32
N GLY A 824 15.43 -21.44 -10.17
CA GLY A 824 14.27 -20.65 -9.74
C GLY A 824 13.71 -19.73 -10.84
N PRO A 825 12.63 -19.01 -10.52
CA PRO A 825 11.92 -18.14 -11.45
C PRO A 825 12.71 -16.86 -11.77
N LEU A 826 12.82 -16.56 -13.05
CA LEU A 826 13.23 -15.27 -13.59
C LEU A 826 11.99 -14.51 -14.06
N VAL A 827 11.87 -13.26 -13.62
CA VAL A 827 10.79 -12.36 -14.00
C VAL A 827 11.27 -11.36 -15.04
N PHE A 828 10.37 -11.03 -15.96
CA PHE A 828 10.56 -10.04 -17.02
C PHE A 828 9.39 -9.04 -16.98
N PRO A 829 9.35 -8.15 -15.97
CA PRO A 829 8.27 -7.17 -15.81
C PRO A 829 8.11 -6.25 -17.01
N GLN A 830 6.91 -5.73 -17.22
CA GLN A 830 6.63 -4.70 -18.22
C GLN A 830 7.52 -3.48 -18.04
N ARG A 831 7.96 -2.88 -19.16
CA ARG A 831 8.88 -1.74 -19.19
C ARG A 831 8.29 -0.47 -19.83
N GLY A 832 7.10 -0.57 -20.42
CA GLY A 832 6.40 0.54 -21.10
C GLY A 832 5.56 0.04 -22.28
N THR A 833 4.39 0.63 -22.49
CA THR A 833 3.47 0.19 -23.55
C THR A 833 4.12 0.36 -24.92
N ASP A 834 4.30 -0.74 -25.65
CA ASP A 834 4.94 -0.80 -26.97
C ASP A 834 6.41 -0.35 -27.02
N GLU A 835 7.08 -0.22 -25.87
CA GLU A 835 8.48 0.21 -25.77
C GLU A 835 9.44 -0.98 -25.81
N TRP A 836 9.48 -1.65 -26.96
CA TRP A 836 10.24 -2.89 -27.14
C TRP A 836 11.75 -2.70 -27.37
N SER A 837 12.21 -1.45 -27.51
CA SER A 837 13.65 -1.12 -27.55
C SER A 837 14.19 -0.61 -26.20
N ASP A 838 13.37 -0.63 -25.14
CA ASP A 838 13.79 -0.39 -23.75
C ASP A 838 14.23 -1.71 -23.10
N TRP A 839 15.51 -1.78 -22.70
CA TRP A 839 16.14 -2.98 -22.16
C TRP A 839 16.54 -2.80 -20.70
N GLY A 840 16.22 -3.77 -19.84
CA GLY A 840 16.62 -3.84 -18.45
C GLY A 840 17.14 -5.24 -18.06
N TYR A 841 17.35 -5.48 -16.78
CA TYR A 841 17.81 -6.78 -16.27
C TYR A 841 16.73 -7.50 -15.47
N SER A 842 16.66 -8.83 -15.60
CA SER A 842 15.85 -9.70 -14.74
C SER A 842 16.43 -9.73 -13.32
N ASN A 843 15.71 -10.38 -12.40
CA ASN A 843 16.29 -10.79 -11.12
C ASN A 843 17.43 -11.78 -11.34
N SER A 844 18.26 -11.96 -10.31
CA SER A 844 19.47 -12.77 -10.38
C SER A 844 19.45 -13.96 -9.42
N TYR A 845 20.24 -14.99 -9.75
CA TYR A 845 20.53 -16.11 -8.86
C TYR A 845 22.02 -16.42 -8.83
N VAL A 846 22.50 -16.88 -7.67
CA VAL A 846 23.82 -17.48 -7.54
C VAL A 846 23.72 -18.94 -7.94
N VAL A 847 24.53 -19.34 -8.93
CA VAL A 847 24.55 -20.68 -9.52
C VAL A 847 25.96 -21.22 -9.49
N LYS A 848 26.11 -22.44 -8.97
CA LYS A 848 27.38 -23.15 -9.00
C LYS A 848 27.61 -23.78 -10.37
N LEU A 849 28.64 -23.31 -11.08
CA LEU A 849 29.04 -23.82 -12.39
C LEU A 849 30.35 -24.62 -12.28
N ASN A 850 30.44 -25.68 -13.08
CA ASN A 850 31.64 -26.50 -13.19
C ASN A 850 32.64 -25.87 -14.16
N LYS A 851 33.91 -26.21 -14.03
CA LYS A 851 34.88 -25.95 -15.10
C LYS A 851 34.53 -26.79 -16.34
N GLY A 852 34.64 -26.20 -17.51
CA GLY A 852 34.25 -26.79 -18.78
C GLY A 852 32.75 -26.65 -19.05
N SER A 853 32.16 -27.67 -19.65
CA SER A 853 30.78 -27.62 -20.14
C SER A 853 29.73 -27.59 -19.02
N ASN A 854 28.78 -26.67 -19.14
CA ASN A 854 27.59 -26.54 -18.32
C ASN A 854 26.38 -26.29 -19.21
N THR A 855 25.20 -26.65 -18.72
CA THR A 855 23.93 -26.39 -19.39
C THR A 855 23.11 -25.40 -18.58
N LEU A 856 22.76 -24.26 -19.18
CA LEU A 856 21.72 -23.36 -18.67
C LEU A 856 20.46 -23.56 -19.50
N ARG A 857 19.29 -23.59 -18.87
CA ARG A 857 18.02 -23.69 -19.59
C ARG A 857 16.99 -22.73 -19.02
N LEU A 858 16.48 -21.84 -19.87
CA LEU A 858 15.35 -20.96 -19.58
C LEU A 858 14.08 -21.66 -20.08
N SER A 859 13.10 -21.92 -19.22
CA SER A 859 11.91 -22.74 -19.56
C SER A 859 10.60 -22.11 -19.10
N PHE A 860 9.52 -22.32 -19.86
CA PHE A 860 8.17 -21.91 -19.52
C PHE A 860 7.37 -23.08 -18.93
N GLU A 861 7.24 -23.08 -17.62
CA GLU A 861 6.61 -24.13 -16.82
C GLU A 861 5.11 -23.84 -16.56
N PRO A 862 4.30 -24.85 -16.17
CA PRO A 862 2.87 -24.66 -15.92
C PRO A 862 2.53 -23.63 -14.84
N TRP A 863 3.42 -23.40 -13.87
CA TRP A 863 3.26 -22.41 -12.81
C TRP A 863 3.77 -21.01 -13.21
N ASP A 864 4.39 -20.84 -14.39
CA ASP A 864 4.83 -19.54 -14.90
C ASP A 864 3.70 -18.75 -15.57
N VAL A 865 2.50 -19.33 -15.66
CA VAL A 865 1.35 -18.71 -16.32
C VAL A 865 0.81 -17.55 -15.47
N ASN A 866 1.16 -16.34 -15.87
CA ASN A 866 0.69 -15.07 -15.30
C ASN A 866 -0.84 -14.88 -15.35
N MET A 867 -1.31 -13.73 -14.85
CA MET A 867 -2.74 -13.45 -14.73
C MET A 867 -3.42 -13.12 -16.06
N ASN A 868 -2.67 -12.61 -17.04
CA ASN A 868 -3.19 -12.40 -18.39
C ASN A 868 -3.56 -13.73 -19.07
N VAL A 869 -2.75 -14.78 -18.85
CA VAL A 869 -2.84 -16.12 -19.47
C VAL A 869 -2.46 -16.13 -20.95
N GLU A 870 -2.92 -15.16 -21.72
CA GLU A 870 -2.71 -15.09 -23.17
C GLU A 870 -1.34 -14.50 -23.54
N VAL A 871 -0.93 -13.45 -22.82
CA VAL A 871 0.33 -12.74 -23.04
C VAL A 871 1.31 -13.00 -21.90
N ASN A 872 2.38 -13.74 -22.20
CA ASN A 872 3.53 -13.96 -21.33
C ASN A 872 4.81 -13.88 -22.19
N ARG A 873 5.02 -12.68 -22.74
CA ARG A 873 5.98 -12.40 -23.81
C ARG A 873 7.07 -11.45 -23.32
N ALA A 874 8.31 -11.73 -23.72
CA ALA A 874 9.44 -10.82 -23.56
C ALA A 874 10.46 -11.05 -24.68
N MET A 875 11.37 -10.10 -24.86
CA MET A 875 12.56 -10.23 -25.68
C MET A 875 13.75 -10.44 -24.76
N VAL A 876 14.59 -11.42 -25.07
CA VAL A 876 15.81 -11.75 -24.31
C VAL A 876 17.02 -11.47 -25.19
N ASP A 877 17.92 -10.63 -24.70
CA ASP A 877 19.14 -10.19 -25.40
C ASP A 877 20.29 -11.16 -25.08
N PHE A 878 20.87 -11.02 -23.90
CA PHE A 878 21.96 -11.86 -23.41
C PHE A 878 21.75 -12.34 -21.99
N VAL A 879 22.47 -13.40 -21.61
CA VAL A 879 22.72 -13.77 -20.22
C VAL A 879 24.06 -13.22 -19.76
N ARG A 880 24.09 -12.64 -18.57
CA ARG A 880 25.30 -12.14 -17.91
C ARG A 880 25.69 -13.08 -16.79
N LEU A 881 26.94 -13.52 -16.79
CA LEU A 881 27.56 -14.34 -15.75
C LEU A 881 28.61 -13.51 -15.03
N ILE A 882 28.55 -13.47 -13.70
CA ILE A 882 29.50 -12.73 -12.88
C ILE A 882 30.10 -13.66 -11.85
N GLN A 883 31.40 -13.92 -11.94
CA GLN A 883 32.13 -14.77 -11.00
C GLN A 883 32.24 -14.07 -9.64
N LEU A 884 31.76 -14.71 -8.56
CA LEU A 884 31.75 -14.15 -7.20
C LEU A 884 33.02 -14.43 -6.40
#